data_AF-A0A2P4SKC2-F1
#
_entry.id   AF-A0A2P4SKC2-F1
#
_cell.length_a   1.000
_cell.length_b   1.000
_cell.length_c   1.000
_cell.angle_alpha   90.00
_cell.angle_beta   90.00
_cell.angle_gamma   90.00
#
_symmetry.space_group_name_H-M   'P 1'
#
loop_
_entity.id
_entity.type
_entity.pdbx_description
1 polymer ?
#
loop_
_entity_poly.entity_id
_entity_poly.type
_entity_poly.pdbx_seq_one_letter_code
_entity_poly.pdbx_strand_id
1 'polypeptide(L)'
;ARIEELEEEIEAERTSRAKAEKHRADLSRELEEISERLEEAGGATAAQIEMNKKREAEFQKMRRDLEEATLQHEATAAALRKKHADSTAELGEQIDNLQRVKQKLEKEKSELKMEIDDLASNMESVSKAKANLEKMCRTLEDQLSEIKTKEEQNQRMINDLNTQRARLQTETEEKDALISQLSRGKQGFTQQIEELKRHLEEEIKAKNALAHALQSARHDCELLREQYEEEQEAKGELQRALSKANSEVAQWRTKYETDAIQRTEELEEAKKKLAQRLQDAEEHVEAVNAKCASLEKTKQRLQNEVEDLMVDVERSNAACAALDKKQKNFDKILAEWKQKYEETQTELEASQKESRSLSTELFKMKNAYEESLDHLETLKRENKNLQQRTSRAKAEKHRADLSRELEEISERLEEAGGATAAQIDMNKKREAEFQKMRRDLEEATLQHEATAAALRKKHADSTAELGEQIDNLQRVKQKLEKEKSELKMEIDDLASNMESVSKAKMCRTLEDQLSEIKSKEEEHQRMINDLSTQRARLQTESGEYSRQVEEKDALISQLSRGKQAFTQQIEELKRHLEEEIKAKNALAHALQSARHDCDLLREQYEEEQEAKGELQRALSKANSEVAQWRTKYETDAIQRTEELEEAKKKLAQRLQDAEEHVEAVNAKCASLEKTKQRLQNEVEDLMIDVERANAACAALDKKQKNFDKVSWAPALCFLSRT
;
A
#
# COMPACT_ATOMS: atom_id res chain seq x y z
N ALA A 1 -202.41 -46.50 -208.86
CA ALA A 1 -203.04 -47.84 -208.94
C ALA A 1 -202.09 -48.80 -209.65
N ARG A 2 -202.59 -49.93 -210.16
CA ARG A 2 -201.85 -51.21 -210.27
C ARG A 2 -200.80 -51.34 -211.39
N ILE A 3 -200.18 -50.24 -211.79
CA ILE A 3 -199.02 -50.18 -212.71
C ILE A 3 -197.95 -49.22 -212.16
N GLU A 4 -198.35 -48.14 -211.46
CA GLU A 4 -197.41 -47.29 -210.69
C GLU A 4 -196.63 -48.15 -209.67
N GLU A 5 -197.30 -49.10 -209.01
CA GLU A 5 -196.71 -50.01 -208.01
C GLU A 5 -195.68 -51.03 -208.58
N LEU A 6 -195.48 -51.12 -209.90
CA LEU A 6 -194.69 -52.20 -210.53
C LEU A 6 -193.44 -51.71 -211.27
N GLU A 7 -193.41 -50.50 -211.82
CA GLU A 7 -192.22 -50.00 -212.51
C GLU A 7 -191.18 -49.41 -211.54
N GLU A 8 -191.57 -49.11 -210.29
CA GLU A 8 -190.62 -48.78 -209.20
C GLU A 8 -189.69 -49.96 -208.84
N GLU A 9 -190.12 -51.21 -208.99
CA GLU A 9 -189.33 -52.39 -208.60
C GLU A 9 -188.10 -52.63 -209.51
N ILE A 10 -188.21 -52.31 -210.80
CA ILE A 10 -187.14 -52.55 -211.79
C ILE A 10 -185.95 -51.60 -211.57
N GLU A 11 -186.23 -50.36 -211.19
CA GLU A 11 -185.21 -49.34 -210.91
C GLU A 11 -184.43 -49.67 -209.62
N ALA A 12 -185.11 -50.27 -208.63
CA ALA A 12 -184.51 -50.76 -207.40
C ALA A 12 -183.47 -51.88 -207.64
N GLU A 13 -183.75 -52.85 -208.52
CA GLU A 13 -182.86 -54.01 -208.69
C GLU A 13 -181.59 -53.69 -209.49
N ARG A 14 -181.66 -52.81 -210.52
CA ARG A 14 -180.45 -52.42 -211.28
C ARG A 14 -179.45 -51.63 -210.42
N THR A 15 -179.93 -50.81 -209.49
CA THR A 15 -179.06 -50.08 -208.55
C THR A 15 -178.50 -50.96 -207.42
N SER A 16 -178.99 -52.19 -207.25
CA SER A 16 -178.41 -53.19 -206.35
C SER A 16 -177.12 -53.78 -206.95
N ARG A 17 -177.19 -54.30 -208.18
CA ARG A 17 -176.14 -55.17 -208.75
C ARG A 17 -174.77 -54.48 -208.92
N ALA A 18 -174.74 -53.21 -209.36
CA ALA A 18 -173.49 -52.48 -209.58
C ALA A 18 -172.73 -52.14 -208.28
N LYS A 19 -173.41 -52.10 -207.13
CA LYS A 19 -172.76 -51.89 -205.81
C LYS A 19 -171.93 -53.11 -205.39
N ALA A 20 -172.37 -54.32 -205.77
CA ALA A 20 -171.72 -55.57 -205.38
C ALA A 20 -170.33 -55.76 -206.01
N GLU A 21 -170.12 -55.36 -207.27
CA GLU A 21 -168.78 -55.48 -207.88
C GLU A 21 -167.78 -54.50 -207.29
N LYS A 22 -168.20 -53.28 -206.92
CA LYS A 22 -167.34 -52.35 -206.22
C LYS A 22 -166.88 -52.92 -204.87
N HIS A 23 -167.82 -53.41 -204.06
CA HIS A 23 -167.50 -54.07 -202.78
C HIS A 23 -166.55 -55.27 -202.93
N ARG A 24 -166.64 -56.04 -204.03
CA ARG A 24 -165.72 -57.18 -204.26
C ARG A 24 -164.27 -56.74 -204.54
N ALA A 25 -164.06 -55.55 -205.11
CA ALA A 25 -162.73 -55.00 -205.33
C ALA A 25 -162.16 -54.38 -204.03
N ASP A 26 -162.98 -53.61 -203.31
CA ASP A 26 -162.60 -52.98 -202.04
C ASP A 26 -162.10 -54.05 -201.03
N LEU A 27 -162.84 -55.15 -200.85
CA LEU A 27 -162.47 -56.30 -200.00
C LEU A 27 -161.14 -56.97 -200.38
N SER A 28 -160.74 -56.94 -201.65
CA SER A 28 -159.50 -57.59 -202.08
C SER A 28 -158.27 -56.80 -201.65
N ARG A 29 -158.39 -55.46 -201.53
CA ARG A 29 -157.31 -54.58 -201.06
C ARG A 29 -157.12 -54.66 -199.55
N GLU A 30 -158.22 -54.84 -198.80
CA GLU A 30 -158.20 -55.03 -197.35
C GLU A 30 -157.46 -56.32 -196.94
N LEU A 31 -157.49 -57.38 -197.76
CA LEU A 31 -156.80 -58.64 -197.48
C LEU A 31 -155.26 -58.54 -197.54
N GLU A 32 -154.71 -57.77 -198.47
CA GLU A 32 -153.25 -57.54 -198.54
C GLU A 32 -152.79 -56.62 -197.38
N GLU A 33 -153.55 -55.56 -197.08
CA GLU A 33 -153.27 -54.61 -195.98
C GLU A 33 -153.34 -55.27 -194.57
N ILE A 34 -154.05 -56.40 -194.44
CA ILE A 34 -154.07 -57.25 -193.23
C ILE A 34 -152.85 -58.19 -193.17
N SER A 35 -152.31 -58.60 -194.32
CA SER A 35 -151.22 -59.59 -194.39
C SER A 35 -149.87 -59.01 -193.96
N GLU A 36 -149.49 -57.82 -194.45
CA GLU A 36 -148.25 -57.14 -194.02
C GLU A 36 -148.25 -56.85 -192.50
N ARG A 37 -149.41 -56.43 -191.97
CA ARG A 37 -149.59 -56.18 -190.52
C ARG A 37 -149.37 -57.43 -189.66
N LEU A 38 -149.54 -58.62 -190.21
CA LEU A 38 -149.31 -59.87 -189.47
C LEU A 38 -147.82 -60.20 -189.35
N GLU A 39 -147.02 -59.92 -190.40
CA GLU A 39 -145.57 -60.12 -190.35
C GLU A 39 -144.87 -59.11 -189.41
N GLU A 40 -145.25 -57.82 -189.45
CA GLU A 40 -144.71 -56.82 -188.52
C GLU A 40 -145.01 -57.17 -187.04
N ALA A 41 -146.24 -57.62 -186.75
CA ALA A 41 -146.63 -58.08 -185.41
C ALA A 41 -145.85 -59.33 -184.96
N GLY A 42 -145.58 -60.25 -185.89
CA GLY A 42 -144.73 -61.42 -185.65
C GLY A 42 -143.29 -61.02 -185.27
N GLY A 43 -142.67 -60.12 -186.04
CA GLY A 43 -141.31 -59.64 -185.80
C GLY A 43 -141.12 -58.94 -184.45
N ALA A 44 -142.03 -58.02 -184.11
CA ALA A 44 -141.98 -57.27 -182.85
C ALA A 44 -142.03 -58.18 -181.60
N THR A 45 -142.75 -59.30 -181.69
CA THR A 45 -142.95 -60.24 -180.57
C THR A 45 -141.66 -60.98 -180.20
N ALA A 46 -140.80 -61.29 -181.17
CA ALA A 46 -139.56 -62.05 -180.94
C ALA A 46 -138.52 -61.24 -180.12
N ALA A 47 -138.29 -59.97 -180.50
CA ALA A 47 -137.29 -59.11 -179.85
C ALA A 47 -137.56 -58.89 -178.35
N GLN A 48 -138.84 -58.83 -177.96
CA GLN A 48 -139.25 -58.59 -176.57
C GLN A 48 -138.90 -59.76 -175.64
N ILE A 49 -138.94 -61.00 -176.15
CA ILE A 49 -138.61 -62.21 -175.37
C ILE A 49 -137.11 -62.24 -175.03
N GLU A 50 -136.25 -61.83 -175.97
CA GLU A 50 -134.80 -61.86 -175.81
C GLU A 50 -134.29 -60.76 -174.87
N MET A 51 -134.91 -59.56 -174.88
CA MET A 51 -134.63 -58.51 -173.90
C MET A 51 -134.92 -58.97 -172.46
N ASN A 52 -136.02 -59.69 -172.24
CA ASN A 52 -136.39 -60.16 -170.89
C ASN A 52 -135.39 -61.18 -170.32
N LYS A 53 -134.85 -62.09 -171.15
CA LYS A 53 -133.80 -63.03 -170.71
C LYS A 53 -132.53 -62.35 -170.20
N LYS A 54 -132.12 -61.22 -170.80
CA LYS A 54 -130.96 -60.44 -170.31
C LYS A 54 -131.21 -59.84 -168.92
N ARG A 55 -132.38 -59.22 -168.71
CA ARG A 55 -132.74 -58.62 -167.42
C ARG A 55 -132.73 -59.64 -166.27
N GLU A 56 -133.24 -60.84 -166.53
CA GLU A 56 -133.28 -61.92 -165.54
C GLU A 56 -131.85 -62.36 -165.11
N ALA A 57 -130.92 -62.45 -166.06
CA ALA A 57 -129.53 -62.79 -165.81
C ALA A 57 -128.76 -61.69 -165.05
N GLU A 58 -129.00 -60.42 -165.39
CA GLU A 58 -128.43 -59.26 -164.70
C GLU A 58 -128.91 -59.16 -163.24
N PHE A 59 -130.20 -59.43 -162.99
CA PHE A 59 -130.77 -59.44 -161.64
C PHE A 59 -130.17 -60.55 -160.77
N GLN A 60 -130.02 -61.76 -161.33
CA GLN A 60 -129.33 -62.89 -160.68
C GLN A 60 -127.85 -62.60 -160.37
N LYS A 61 -127.16 -61.76 -161.16
CA LYS A 61 -125.80 -61.32 -160.84
C LYS A 61 -125.79 -60.35 -159.67
N MET A 62 -126.51 -59.23 -159.77
CA MET A 62 -126.50 -58.17 -158.74
C MET A 62 -126.87 -58.69 -157.35
N ARG A 63 -127.72 -59.71 -157.26
CA ARG A 63 -128.06 -60.34 -155.98
C ARG A 63 -126.87 -61.04 -155.31
N ARG A 64 -126.01 -61.76 -156.06
CA ARG A 64 -124.80 -62.39 -155.50
C ARG A 64 -123.79 -61.34 -155.07
N ASP A 65 -123.56 -60.35 -155.94
CA ASP A 65 -122.65 -59.24 -155.67
C ASP A 65 -123.05 -58.51 -154.35
N LEU A 66 -124.36 -58.40 -154.04
CA LEU A 66 -124.89 -57.84 -152.80
C LEU A 66 -124.72 -58.76 -151.58
N GLU A 67 -125.02 -60.07 -151.72
CA GLU A 67 -124.88 -61.06 -150.64
C GLU A 67 -123.40 -61.21 -150.23
N GLU A 68 -122.46 -61.21 -151.19
CA GLU A 68 -121.02 -61.26 -150.96
C GLU A 68 -120.47 -59.97 -150.32
N ALA A 69 -120.89 -58.79 -150.80
CA ALA A 69 -120.53 -57.51 -150.18
C ALA A 69 -121.04 -57.37 -148.74
N THR A 70 -122.19 -57.97 -148.41
CA THR A 70 -122.74 -57.97 -147.05
C THR A 70 -121.87 -58.82 -146.10
N LEU A 71 -121.50 -60.04 -146.51
CA LEU A 71 -120.57 -60.91 -145.79
C LEU A 71 -119.20 -60.24 -145.54
N GLN A 72 -118.66 -59.57 -146.56
CA GLN A 72 -117.42 -58.80 -146.47
C GLN A 72 -117.51 -57.70 -145.39
N HIS A 73 -118.65 -57.01 -145.32
CA HIS A 73 -118.89 -55.94 -144.34
C HIS A 73 -119.02 -56.46 -142.91
N GLU A 74 -119.73 -57.57 -142.69
CA GLU A 74 -119.88 -58.17 -141.36
C GLU A 74 -118.54 -58.70 -140.81
N ALA A 75 -117.75 -59.39 -141.65
CA ALA A 75 -116.42 -59.86 -141.29
C ALA A 75 -115.49 -58.69 -140.91
N THR A 76 -115.51 -57.60 -141.67
CA THR A 76 -114.73 -56.39 -141.38
C THR A 76 -115.16 -55.73 -140.07
N ALA A 77 -116.47 -55.63 -139.82
CA ALA A 77 -117.01 -55.08 -138.58
C ALA A 77 -116.68 -55.95 -137.35
N ALA A 78 -116.69 -57.27 -137.48
CA ALA A 78 -116.29 -58.19 -136.42
C ALA A 78 -114.79 -58.06 -136.08
N ALA A 79 -113.91 -57.98 -137.09
CA ALA A 79 -112.48 -57.78 -136.90
C ALA A 79 -112.16 -56.46 -136.18
N LEU A 80 -112.84 -55.36 -136.56
CA LEU A 80 -112.70 -54.06 -135.90
C LEU A 80 -113.17 -54.10 -134.44
N ARG A 81 -114.33 -54.72 -134.15
CA ARG A 81 -114.82 -54.89 -132.76
C ARG A 81 -113.83 -55.67 -131.91
N LYS A 82 -113.25 -56.77 -132.42
CA LYS A 82 -112.23 -57.53 -131.69
C LYS A 82 -111.00 -56.67 -131.40
N LYS A 83 -110.46 -55.96 -132.41
CA LYS A 83 -109.28 -55.09 -132.23
C LYS A 83 -109.52 -53.98 -131.19
N HIS A 84 -110.72 -53.40 -131.15
CA HIS A 84 -111.08 -52.44 -130.11
C HIS A 84 -111.17 -53.09 -128.70
N ALA A 85 -111.72 -54.29 -128.58
CA ALA A 85 -111.76 -55.02 -127.31
C ALA A 85 -110.35 -55.39 -126.81
N ASP A 86 -109.53 -55.99 -127.68
CA ASP A 86 -108.13 -56.35 -127.39
C ASP A 86 -107.34 -55.11 -126.92
N SER A 87 -107.41 -54.00 -127.67
CA SER A 87 -106.72 -52.74 -127.31
C SER A 87 -107.26 -52.07 -126.03
N THR A 88 -108.55 -52.25 -125.71
CA THR A 88 -109.12 -51.75 -124.45
C THR A 88 -108.62 -52.56 -123.25
N ALA A 89 -108.42 -53.87 -123.41
CA ALA A 89 -107.82 -54.73 -122.39
C ALA A 89 -106.34 -54.38 -122.14
N GLU A 90 -105.54 -54.19 -123.21
CA GLU A 90 -104.14 -53.74 -123.09
C GLU A 90 -104.02 -52.40 -122.34
N LEU A 91 -104.89 -51.43 -122.63
CA LEU A 91 -104.94 -50.16 -121.91
C LEU A 91 -105.36 -50.32 -120.44
N GLY A 92 -106.25 -51.27 -120.14
CA GLY A 92 -106.62 -51.64 -118.77
C GLY A 92 -105.43 -52.19 -117.98
N GLU A 93 -104.69 -53.14 -118.54
CA GLU A 93 -103.48 -53.70 -117.91
C GLU A 93 -102.37 -52.64 -117.72
N GLN A 94 -102.23 -51.69 -118.66
CA GLN A 94 -101.30 -50.57 -118.51
C GLN A 94 -101.71 -49.64 -117.34
N ILE A 95 -103.00 -49.33 -117.19
CA ILE A 95 -103.51 -48.54 -116.06
C ILE A 95 -103.26 -49.25 -114.72
N ASP A 96 -103.57 -50.54 -114.63
CA ASP A 96 -103.34 -51.35 -113.43
C ASP A 96 -101.86 -51.41 -113.03
N ASN A 97 -100.96 -51.60 -114.00
CA ASN A 97 -99.52 -51.60 -113.75
C ASN A 97 -99.02 -50.23 -113.30
N LEU A 98 -99.50 -49.13 -113.91
CA LEU A 98 -99.19 -47.77 -113.47
C LEU A 98 -99.69 -47.46 -112.06
N GLN A 99 -100.87 -47.97 -111.66
CA GLN A 99 -101.38 -47.83 -110.29
C GLN A 99 -100.49 -48.56 -109.27
N ARG A 100 -100.04 -49.79 -109.58
CA ARG A 100 -99.11 -50.55 -108.71
C ARG A 100 -97.76 -49.83 -108.57
N VAL A 101 -97.20 -49.31 -109.68
CA VAL A 101 -95.96 -48.53 -109.65
C VAL A 101 -96.13 -47.25 -108.83
N LYS A 102 -97.25 -46.53 -108.99
CA LYS A 102 -97.56 -45.34 -108.20
C LYS A 102 -97.60 -45.65 -106.70
N GLN A 103 -98.32 -46.70 -106.28
CA GLN A 103 -98.41 -47.09 -104.87
C GLN A 103 -97.04 -47.46 -104.28
N LYS A 104 -96.18 -48.15 -105.05
CA LYS A 104 -94.80 -48.46 -104.64
C LYS A 104 -93.97 -47.19 -104.42
N LEU A 105 -94.02 -46.24 -105.35
CA LEU A 105 -93.31 -44.95 -105.25
C LEU A 105 -93.85 -44.07 -104.12
N GLU A 106 -95.16 -44.10 -103.84
CA GLU A 106 -95.75 -43.38 -102.72
C GLU A 106 -95.31 -43.97 -101.37
N LYS A 107 -95.15 -45.30 -101.27
CA LYS A 107 -94.57 -45.98 -100.11
C LYS A 107 -93.08 -45.64 -99.94
N GLU A 108 -92.26 -45.79 -100.97
CA GLU A 108 -90.82 -45.49 -100.93
C GLU A 108 -90.55 -44.02 -100.56
N LYS A 109 -91.37 -43.10 -101.06
CA LYS A 109 -91.33 -41.68 -100.67
C LYS A 109 -91.65 -41.45 -99.18
N SER A 110 -92.56 -42.24 -98.60
CA SER A 110 -92.88 -42.13 -97.16
C SER A 110 -91.75 -42.69 -96.28
N GLU A 111 -91.12 -43.78 -96.70
CA GLU A 111 -89.99 -44.40 -96.00
C GLU A 111 -88.76 -43.49 -96.00
N LEU A 112 -88.38 -42.94 -97.18
CA LEU A 112 -87.31 -41.95 -97.29
C LEU A 112 -87.57 -40.67 -96.50
N LYS A 113 -88.84 -40.27 -96.31
CA LYS A 113 -89.15 -39.10 -95.47
C LYS A 113 -88.89 -39.39 -93.99
N MET A 114 -89.26 -40.57 -93.50
CA MET A 114 -88.97 -40.96 -92.11
C MET A 114 -87.46 -41.02 -91.86
N GLU A 115 -86.69 -41.58 -92.81
CA GLU A 115 -85.22 -41.63 -92.70
C GLU A 115 -84.60 -40.21 -92.65
N ILE A 116 -85.11 -39.25 -93.43
CA ILE A 116 -84.69 -37.84 -93.36
C ILE A 116 -85.02 -37.20 -92.00
N ASP A 117 -86.23 -37.41 -91.49
CA ASP A 117 -86.68 -36.86 -90.21
C ASP A 117 -85.86 -37.46 -89.03
N ASP A 118 -85.55 -38.77 -89.07
CA ASP A 118 -84.68 -39.45 -88.10
C ASP A 118 -83.22 -38.99 -88.18
N LEU A 119 -82.66 -38.83 -89.38
CA LEU A 119 -81.29 -38.32 -89.56
C LEU A 119 -81.15 -36.87 -89.08
N ALA A 120 -82.17 -36.03 -89.28
CA ALA A 120 -82.19 -34.66 -88.77
C ALA A 120 -82.20 -34.63 -87.23
N SER A 121 -83.03 -35.47 -86.60
CA SER A 121 -83.08 -35.63 -85.13
C SER A 121 -81.72 -36.08 -84.56
N ASN A 122 -81.10 -37.09 -85.19
CA ASN A 122 -79.77 -37.56 -84.82
C ASN A 122 -78.70 -36.45 -84.97
N MET A 123 -78.72 -35.68 -86.05
CA MET A 123 -77.79 -34.56 -86.27
C MET A 123 -77.95 -33.46 -85.19
N GLU A 124 -79.18 -33.13 -84.78
CA GLU A 124 -79.41 -32.17 -83.71
C GLU A 124 -78.89 -32.68 -82.35
N SER A 125 -79.05 -33.98 -82.06
CA SER A 125 -78.52 -34.60 -80.85
C SER A 125 -76.99 -34.57 -80.79
N VAL A 126 -76.31 -34.85 -81.91
CA VAL A 126 -74.84 -34.80 -82.02
C VAL A 126 -74.34 -33.35 -81.92
N SER A 127 -75.07 -32.38 -82.49
CA SER A 127 -74.75 -30.96 -82.36
C SER A 127 -74.79 -30.50 -80.89
N LYS A 128 -75.84 -30.87 -80.15
CA LYS A 128 -75.96 -30.59 -78.70
C LYS A 128 -74.86 -31.27 -77.88
N ALA A 129 -74.56 -32.54 -78.17
CA ALA A 129 -73.47 -33.27 -77.51
C ALA A 129 -72.10 -32.62 -77.76
N LYS A 130 -71.81 -32.22 -79.00
CA LYS A 130 -70.60 -31.48 -79.37
C LYS A 130 -70.48 -30.15 -78.61
N ALA A 131 -71.54 -29.35 -78.57
CA ALA A 131 -71.53 -28.06 -77.86
C ALA A 131 -71.25 -28.22 -76.35
N ASN A 132 -71.80 -29.29 -75.73
CA ASN A 132 -71.52 -29.61 -74.34
C ASN A 132 -70.05 -30.04 -74.11
N LEU A 133 -69.47 -30.83 -75.02
CA LEU A 133 -68.06 -31.22 -74.97
C LEU A 133 -67.12 -30.02 -75.17
N GLU A 134 -67.40 -29.14 -76.14
CA GLU A 134 -66.62 -27.90 -76.33
C GLU A 134 -66.66 -26.99 -75.10
N LYS A 135 -67.82 -26.90 -74.42
CA LYS A 135 -67.93 -26.16 -73.15
C LYS A 135 -67.08 -26.81 -72.05
N MET A 136 -67.13 -28.15 -71.92
CA MET A 136 -66.34 -28.88 -70.93
C MET A 136 -64.83 -28.72 -71.16
N CYS A 137 -64.37 -28.80 -72.41
CA CYS A 137 -62.96 -28.60 -72.76
C CYS A 137 -62.45 -27.22 -72.32
N ARG A 138 -63.20 -26.14 -72.59
CA ARG A 138 -62.82 -24.78 -72.16
C ARG A 138 -62.72 -24.68 -70.64
N THR A 139 -63.68 -25.24 -69.90
CA THR A 139 -63.62 -25.25 -68.43
C THR A 139 -62.41 -26.04 -67.88
N LEU A 140 -61.97 -27.10 -68.56
CA LEU A 140 -60.75 -27.83 -68.20
C LEU A 140 -59.47 -27.06 -68.56
N GLU A 141 -59.47 -26.30 -69.66
CA GLU A 141 -58.38 -25.39 -70.05
C GLU A 141 -58.23 -24.23 -69.06
N ASP A 142 -59.35 -23.63 -68.64
CA ASP A 142 -59.41 -22.60 -67.60
C ASP A 142 -58.87 -23.12 -66.25
N GLN A 143 -59.30 -24.31 -65.82
CA GLN A 143 -58.80 -24.95 -64.60
C GLN A 143 -57.30 -25.27 -64.67
N LEU A 144 -56.78 -25.71 -65.82
CA LEU A 144 -55.35 -25.95 -66.02
C LEU A 144 -54.54 -24.65 -65.95
N SER A 145 -55.09 -23.54 -66.46
CA SER A 145 -54.52 -22.19 -66.34
C SER A 145 -54.44 -21.73 -64.88
N GLU A 146 -55.53 -21.93 -64.12
CA GLU A 146 -55.60 -21.57 -62.70
C GLU A 146 -54.61 -22.40 -61.86
N ILE A 147 -54.45 -23.69 -62.14
CA ILE A 147 -53.49 -24.56 -61.45
C ILE A 147 -52.05 -24.13 -61.74
N LYS A 148 -51.70 -23.83 -62.99
CA LYS A 148 -50.34 -23.36 -63.36
C LYS A 148 -49.99 -22.01 -62.73
N THR A 149 -50.93 -21.07 -62.69
CA THR A 149 -50.69 -19.77 -62.04
C THR A 149 -50.52 -19.90 -60.53
N LYS A 150 -51.22 -20.84 -59.88
CA LYS A 150 -50.98 -21.20 -58.46
C LYS A 150 -49.64 -21.93 -58.26
N GLU A 151 -49.22 -22.80 -59.17
CA GLU A 151 -47.90 -23.46 -59.16
C GLU A 151 -46.77 -22.41 -59.20
N GLU A 152 -46.83 -21.46 -60.13
CA GLU A 152 -45.87 -20.35 -60.20
C GLU A 152 -45.84 -19.49 -58.94
N GLN A 153 -47.00 -19.17 -58.36
CA GLN A 153 -47.08 -18.41 -57.11
C GLN A 153 -46.43 -19.16 -55.94
N ASN A 154 -46.74 -20.45 -55.80
CA ASN A 154 -46.12 -21.32 -54.78
C ASN A 154 -44.60 -21.41 -54.98
N GLN A 155 -44.12 -21.56 -56.21
CA GLN A 155 -42.68 -21.63 -56.49
C GLN A 155 -41.94 -20.33 -56.17
N ARG A 156 -42.57 -19.16 -56.40
CA ARG A 156 -42.04 -17.85 -55.97
C ARG A 156 -41.96 -17.78 -54.44
N MET A 157 -43.05 -18.13 -53.74
CA MET A 157 -43.09 -18.13 -52.26
C MET A 157 -42.06 -19.09 -51.65
N ILE A 158 -41.81 -20.26 -52.25
CA ILE A 158 -40.74 -21.20 -51.84
C ILE A 158 -39.36 -20.55 -51.99
N ASN A 159 -39.11 -19.80 -53.06
CA ASN A 159 -37.83 -19.11 -53.26
C ASN A 159 -37.63 -17.95 -52.26
N ASP A 160 -38.67 -17.19 -51.97
CA ASP A 160 -38.66 -16.11 -50.98
C ASP A 160 -38.39 -16.65 -49.56
N LEU A 161 -39.09 -17.72 -49.16
CA LEU A 161 -38.90 -18.39 -47.86
C LEU A 161 -37.50 -18.99 -47.72
N ASN A 162 -36.94 -19.62 -48.76
CA ASN A 162 -35.56 -20.09 -48.74
C ASN A 162 -34.56 -18.92 -48.61
N THR A 163 -34.83 -17.78 -49.25
CA THR A 163 -33.99 -16.58 -49.15
C THR A 163 -34.05 -15.96 -47.75
N GLN A 164 -35.23 -15.91 -47.12
CA GLN A 164 -35.38 -15.50 -45.73
C GLN A 164 -34.63 -16.44 -44.77
N ARG A 165 -34.79 -17.76 -44.93
CA ARG A 165 -34.08 -18.76 -44.12
C ARG A 165 -32.56 -18.61 -44.21
N ALA A 166 -32.03 -18.36 -45.40
CA ALA A 166 -30.59 -18.14 -45.60
C ALA A 166 -30.08 -16.90 -44.85
N ARG A 167 -30.84 -15.80 -44.83
CA ARG A 167 -30.48 -14.58 -44.07
C ARG A 167 -30.50 -14.80 -42.56
N LEU A 168 -31.54 -15.46 -42.05
CA LEU A 168 -31.67 -15.79 -40.62
C LEU A 168 -30.56 -16.75 -40.15
N GLN A 169 -30.13 -17.67 -41.01
CA GLN A 169 -28.97 -18.55 -40.75
C GLN A 169 -27.70 -17.72 -40.56
N THR A 170 -27.36 -16.83 -41.50
CA THR A 170 -26.16 -15.98 -41.39
C THR A 170 -26.22 -15.03 -40.18
N GLU A 171 -27.40 -14.46 -39.89
CA GLU A 171 -27.58 -13.56 -38.74
C GLU A 171 -27.46 -14.30 -37.39
N THR A 172 -27.69 -15.62 -37.38
CA THR A 172 -27.47 -16.48 -36.19
C THR A 172 -25.98 -16.79 -36.02
N GLU A 173 -25.29 -17.14 -37.10
CA GLU A 173 -23.85 -17.44 -37.09
C GLU A 173 -23.01 -16.21 -36.66
N GLU A 174 -23.39 -15.01 -37.10
CA GLU A 174 -22.78 -13.75 -36.64
C GLU A 174 -22.98 -13.51 -35.12
N LYS A 175 -24.16 -13.83 -34.59
CA LYS A 175 -24.47 -13.69 -33.16
C LYS A 175 -23.69 -14.69 -32.31
N ASP A 176 -23.56 -15.93 -32.75
CA ASP A 176 -22.75 -16.95 -32.05
C ASP A 176 -21.25 -16.62 -32.08
N ALA A 177 -20.75 -16.05 -33.18
CA ALA A 177 -19.38 -15.52 -33.26
C ALA A 177 -19.16 -14.37 -32.25
N LEU A 178 -20.11 -13.43 -32.15
CA LEU A 178 -20.06 -12.31 -31.21
C LEU A 178 -20.13 -12.79 -29.74
N ILE A 179 -21.02 -13.73 -29.41
CA ILE A 179 -21.11 -14.37 -28.09
C ILE A 179 -19.78 -15.07 -27.74
N SER A 180 -19.17 -15.74 -28.71
CA SER A 180 -17.87 -16.42 -28.55
C SER A 180 -16.70 -15.45 -28.38
N GLN A 181 -16.79 -14.22 -28.91
CA GLN A 181 -15.81 -13.15 -28.69
C GLN A 181 -16.00 -12.52 -27.30
N LEU A 182 -17.24 -12.16 -26.94
CA LEU A 182 -17.58 -11.56 -25.64
C LEU A 182 -17.26 -12.50 -24.47
N SER A 183 -17.48 -13.80 -24.62
CA SER A 183 -17.15 -14.81 -23.60
C SER A 183 -15.64 -14.91 -23.34
N ARG A 184 -14.82 -14.90 -24.41
CA ARG A 184 -13.35 -14.85 -24.29
C ARG A 184 -12.88 -13.55 -23.64
N GLY A 185 -13.47 -12.42 -24.01
CA GLY A 185 -13.19 -11.12 -23.37
C GLY A 185 -13.50 -11.12 -21.87
N LYS A 186 -14.68 -11.62 -21.47
CA LYS A 186 -15.08 -11.80 -20.07
C LYS A 186 -14.08 -12.66 -19.30
N GLN A 187 -13.65 -13.79 -19.87
CA GLN A 187 -12.70 -14.69 -19.22
C GLN A 187 -11.34 -14.02 -19.01
N GLY A 188 -10.82 -13.29 -20.01
CA GLY A 188 -9.58 -12.52 -19.89
C GLY A 188 -9.64 -11.42 -18.81
N PHE A 189 -10.74 -10.66 -18.75
CA PHE A 189 -10.93 -9.67 -17.67
C PHE A 189 -11.06 -10.31 -16.28
N THR A 190 -11.65 -11.51 -16.19
CA THR A 190 -11.74 -12.26 -14.91
C THR A 190 -10.36 -12.68 -14.43
N GLN A 191 -9.53 -13.24 -15.32
CA GLN A 191 -8.14 -13.59 -15.02
C GLN A 191 -7.31 -12.37 -14.63
N GLN A 192 -7.50 -11.22 -15.30
CA GLN A 192 -6.82 -9.97 -14.96
C GLN A 192 -7.22 -9.43 -13.57
N ILE A 193 -8.48 -9.62 -13.14
CA ILE A 193 -8.93 -9.29 -11.78
C ILE A 193 -8.28 -10.22 -10.75
N GLU A 194 -8.17 -11.52 -11.03
CA GLU A 194 -7.54 -12.50 -10.16
C GLU A 194 -6.02 -12.26 -10.00
N GLU A 195 -5.34 -11.91 -11.09
CA GLU A 195 -3.92 -11.55 -11.09
C GLU A 195 -3.65 -10.24 -10.32
N LEU A 196 -4.47 -9.21 -10.51
CA LEU A 196 -4.36 -7.96 -9.74
C LEU A 196 -4.60 -8.19 -8.23
N LYS A 197 -5.53 -9.08 -7.85
CA LYS A 197 -5.74 -9.47 -6.44
C LYS A 197 -4.53 -10.21 -5.88
N ARG A 198 -3.96 -11.17 -6.62
CA ARG A 198 -2.73 -11.88 -6.21
C ARG A 198 -1.58 -10.91 -5.96
N HIS A 199 -1.36 -9.95 -6.86
CA HIS A 199 -0.32 -8.94 -6.69
C HIS A 199 -0.59 -8.01 -5.50
N LEU A 200 -1.85 -7.61 -5.26
CA LEU A 200 -2.20 -6.83 -4.07
C LEU A 200 -1.90 -7.60 -2.77
N GLU A 201 -2.21 -8.90 -2.71
CA GLU A 201 -1.83 -9.74 -1.57
C GLU A 201 -0.32 -9.90 -1.41
N GLU A 202 0.44 -10.04 -2.50
CA GLU A 202 1.90 -10.14 -2.50
C GLU A 202 2.55 -8.84 -1.97
N GLU A 203 2.05 -7.68 -2.40
CA GLU A 203 2.51 -6.38 -1.92
C GLU A 203 2.14 -6.12 -0.45
N ILE A 204 0.93 -6.48 -0.01
CA ILE A 204 0.53 -6.43 1.42
C ILE A 204 1.46 -7.30 2.28
N LYS A 205 1.76 -8.53 1.84
CA LYS A 205 2.70 -9.44 2.55
C LYS A 205 4.10 -8.83 2.63
N ALA A 206 4.61 -8.25 1.54
CA ALA A 206 5.91 -7.59 1.51
C ALA A 206 5.98 -6.33 2.40
N LYS A 207 4.93 -5.49 2.37
CA LYS A 207 4.78 -4.30 3.21
C LYS A 207 4.77 -4.66 4.70
N ASN A 208 4.02 -5.70 5.09
CA ASN A 208 3.98 -6.16 6.49
C ASN A 208 5.33 -6.71 6.96
N ALA A 209 6.06 -7.44 6.10
CA ALA A 209 7.41 -7.89 6.40
C ALA A 209 8.39 -6.72 6.62
N LEU A 210 8.30 -5.66 5.79
CA LEU A 210 9.08 -4.43 5.99
C LEU A 210 8.67 -3.66 7.25
N ALA A 211 7.38 -3.64 7.61
CA ALA A 211 6.91 -3.00 8.84
C ALA A 211 7.49 -3.68 10.10
N HIS A 212 7.50 -5.02 10.15
CA HIS A 212 8.15 -5.76 11.23
C HIS A 212 9.67 -5.58 11.24
N ALA A 213 10.32 -5.57 10.08
CA ALA A 213 11.76 -5.31 10.00
C ALA A 213 12.13 -3.88 10.46
N LEU A 214 11.30 -2.88 10.14
CA LEU A 214 11.44 -1.50 10.62
C LEU A 214 11.24 -1.40 12.13
N GLN A 215 10.26 -2.12 12.69
CA GLN A 215 10.05 -2.16 14.13
C GLN A 215 11.22 -2.82 14.87
N SER A 216 11.77 -3.91 14.34
CA SER A 216 13.01 -4.52 14.87
C SER A 216 14.16 -3.52 14.84
N ALA A 217 14.47 -2.96 13.67
CA ALA A 217 15.58 -2.01 13.53
C ALA A 217 15.44 -0.80 14.46
N ARG A 218 14.23 -0.27 14.66
CA ARG A 218 14.01 0.81 15.63
C ARG A 218 14.33 0.38 17.07
N HIS A 219 13.88 -0.81 17.47
CA HIS A 219 14.18 -1.35 18.79
C HIS A 219 15.69 -1.64 18.97
N ASP A 220 16.35 -2.15 17.93
CA ASP A 220 17.80 -2.36 17.91
C ASP A 220 18.55 -1.02 18.10
N CYS A 221 18.04 0.09 17.53
CA CYS A 221 18.63 1.42 17.68
C CYS A 221 18.30 2.07 19.04
N GLU A 222 17.11 1.83 19.57
CA GLU A 222 16.72 2.25 20.93
C GLU A 222 17.65 1.59 21.95
N LEU A 223 17.87 0.27 21.85
CA LEU A 223 18.79 -0.48 22.70
C LEU A 223 20.25 -0.04 22.54
N LEU A 224 20.73 0.21 21.32
CA LEU A 224 22.08 0.75 21.09
C LEU A 224 22.25 2.15 21.66
N ARG A 225 21.20 2.98 21.68
CA ARG A 225 21.23 4.30 22.32
C ARG A 225 21.28 4.19 23.83
N GLU A 226 20.45 3.35 24.44
CA GLU A 226 20.49 3.08 25.89
C GLU A 226 21.89 2.61 26.31
N GLN A 227 22.49 1.67 25.55
CA GLN A 227 23.86 1.19 25.78
C GLN A 227 24.94 2.27 25.59
N TYR A 228 24.78 3.17 24.63
CA TYR A 228 25.68 4.32 24.44
C TYR A 228 25.55 5.35 25.56
N GLU A 229 24.33 5.60 26.06
CA GLU A 229 24.08 6.52 27.18
C GLU A 229 24.65 5.95 28.50
N GLU A 230 24.45 4.66 28.79
CA GLU A 230 25.10 3.95 29.91
C GLU A 230 26.65 4.07 29.85
N GLU A 231 27.23 3.96 28.65
CA GLU A 231 28.68 4.03 28.49
C GLU A 231 29.25 5.44 28.60
N GLN A 232 28.53 6.47 28.15
CA GLN A 232 28.86 7.87 28.42
C GLN A 232 28.85 8.18 29.93
N GLU A 233 27.88 7.64 30.69
CA GLU A 233 27.87 7.80 32.14
C GLU A 233 29.06 7.10 32.81
N ALA A 234 29.34 5.85 32.44
CA ALA A 234 30.47 5.07 32.97
C ALA A 234 31.83 5.72 32.67
N LYS A 235 32.01 6.27 31.45
CA LYS A 235 33.15 7.10 31.08
C LYS A 235 33.25 8.36 31.95
N GLY A 236 32.12 9.05 32.15
CA GLY A 236 32.04 10.23 33.02
C GLY A 236 32.46 9.92 34.46
N GLU A 237 32.04 8.78 35.02
CA GLU A 237 32.48 8.31 36.34
C GLU A 237 33.99 8.02 36.38
N LEU A 238 34.52 7.30 35.40
CA LEU A 238 35.96 7.02 35.30
C LEU A 238 36.79 8.30 35.15
N GLN A 239 36.29 9.32 34.44
CA GLN A 239 36.96 10.61 34.29
C GLN A 239 36.97 11.40 35.61
N ARG A 240 35.88 11.37 36.39
CA ARG A 240 35.82 11.92 37.76
C ARG A 240 36.79 11.18 38.68
N ALA A 241 36.82 9.85 38.63
CA ALA A 241 37.72 9.01 39.42
C ALA A 241 39.20 9.24 39.07
N LEU A 242 39.54 9.35 37.78
CA LEU A 242 40.89 9.70 37.32
C LEU A 242 41.32 11.09 37.78
N SER A 243 40.41 12.06 37.73
CA SER A 243 40.67 13.42 38.23
C SER A 243 40.97 13.43 39.74
N LYS A 244 40.24 12.61 40.52
CA LYS A 244 40.49 12.39 41.96
C LYS A 244 41.81 11.66 42.21
N ALA A 245 42.11 10.59 41.49
CA ALA A 245 43.39 9.88 41.61
C ALA A 245 44.58 10.80 41.30
N ASN A 246 44.49 11.63 40.24
CA ASN A 246 45.52 12.60 39.89
C ASN A 246 45.69 13.71 40.96
N SER A 247 44.60 14.17 41.59
CA SER A 247 44.70 15.13 42.70
C SER A 247 45.29 14.49 43.96
N GLU A 248 45.05 13.20 44.21
CA GLU A 248 45.75 12.44 45.25
C GLU A 248 47.24 12.24 44.93
N VAL A 249 47.63 11.95 43.68
CA VAL A 249 49.05 11.92 43.27
C VAL A 249 49.71 13.27 43.55
N ALA A 250 49.07 14.38 43.16
CA ALA A 250 49.59 15.72 43.43
C ALA A 250 49.71 15.98 44.93
N GLN A 251 48.69 15.64 45.74
CA GLN A 251 48.73 15.82 47.18
C GLN A 251 49.84 14.99 47.85
N TRP A 252 50.09 13.75 47.42
CA TRP A 252 51.16 12.92 47.97
C TRP A 252 52.55 13.40 47.55
N ARG A 253 52.72 13.92 46.33
CA ARG A 253 53.96 14.60 45.92
C ARG A 253 54.21 15.85 46.77
N THR A 254 53.23 16.73 46.92
CA THR A 254 53.36 17.93 47.76
C THR A 254 53.61 17.57 49.22
N LYS A 255 52.92 16.58 49.81
CA LYS A 255 53.21 16.09 51.19
C LYS A 255 54.63 15.56 51.35
N TYR A 256 55.19 14.92 50.33
CA TYR A 256 56.59 14.50 50.35
C TYR A 256 57.53 15.72 50.27
N GLU A 257 57.26 16.65 49.35
CA GLU A 257 58.02 17.89 49.15
C GLU A 257 57.95 18.86 50.34
N THR A 258 56.83 18.88 51.10
CA THR A 258 56.69 19.67 52.33
C THR A 258 57.11 18.85 53.55
N ASP A 259 56.33 17.85 53.95
CA ASP A 259 56.41 17.26 55.29
C ASP A 259 57.65 16.38 55.46
N ALA A 260 58.06 15.65 54.42
CA ALA A 260 59.24 14.81 54.50
C ALA A 260 60.54 15.62 54.38
N ILE A 261 60.55 16.72 53.61
CA ILE A 261 61.69 17.64 53.56
C ILE A 261 61.79 18.45 54.86
N GLN A 262 60.71 19.11 55.30
CA GLN A 262 60.68 19.91 56.54
C GLN A 262 61.08 19.09 57.76
N ARG A 263 60.59 17.85 57.92
CA ARG A 263 61.09 16.97 58.98
C ARG A 263 62.59 16.72 58.84
N THR A 264 63.10 16.49 57.63
CA THR A 264 64.55 16.30 57.44
C THR A 264 65.35 17.55 57.83
N GLU A 265 64.83 18.74 57.58
CA GLU A 265 65.41 20.01 58.03
C GLU A 265 65.36 20.17 59.56
N GLU A 266 64.22 19.87 60.20
CA GLU A 266 64.09 19.82 61.67
C GLU A 266 65.06 18.81 62.30
N LEU A 267 65.24 17.64 61.67
CA LEU A 267 66.12 16.58 62.14
C LEU A 267 67.61 16.96 61.97
N GLU A 268 68.01 17.58 60.87
CA GLU A 268 69.36 18.14 60.72
C GLU A 268 69.60 19.32 61.69
N GLU A 269 68.59 20.14 61.99
CA GLU A 269 68.72 21.18 63.02
C GLU A 269 68.86 20.58 64.43
N ALA A 270 68.11 19.52 64.76
CA ALA A 270 68.23 18.79 66.01
C ALA A 270 69.60 18.10 66.15
N LYS A 271 70.08 17.46 65.08
CA LYS A 271 71.42 16.87 64.95
C LYS A 271 72.52 17.93 65.10
N LYS A 272 72.34 19.11 64.50
CA LYS A 272 73.24 20.28 64.68
C LYS A 272 73.23 20.80 66.13
N LYS A 273 72.07 20.86 66.80
CA LYS A 273 71.96 21.21 68.22
C LYS A 273 72.66 20.19 69.13
N LEU A 274 72.57 18.89 68.83
CA LEU A 274 73.31 17.85 69.54
C LEU A 274 74.82 17.91 69.28
N ALA A 275 75.24 18.17 68.03
CA ALA A 275 76.64 18.36 67.68
C ALA A 275 77.25 19.60 68.36
N GLN A 276 76.50 20.71 68.46
CA GLN A 276 76.93 21.88 69.23
C GLN A 276 77.11 21.53 70.70
N ARG A 277 76.15 20.83 71.33
CA ARG A 277 76.28 20.42 72.74
C ARG A 277 77.42 19.44 72.99
N LEU A 278 77.80 18.62 71.99
CA LEU A 278 79.00 17.80 72.04
C LEU A 278 80.26 18.68 71.98
N GLN A 279 80.33 19.65 71.06
CA GLN A 279 81.43 20.61 70.99
C GLN A 279 81.57 21.42 72.30
N ASP A 280 80.46 21.93 72.85
CA ASP A 280 80.45 22.68 74.12
C ASP A 280 81.01 21.83 75.28
N ALA A 281 80.77 20.51 75.26
CA ALA A 281 81.31 19.55 76.23
C ALA A 281 82.79 19.20 75.96
N GLU A 282 83.20 19.05 74.70
CA GLU A 282 84.60 18.85 74.28
C GLU A 282 85.46 20.09 74.66
N GLU A 283 84.97 21.31 74.42
CA GLU A 283 85.60 22.57 74.86
C GLU A 283 85.69 22.65 76.40
N HIS A 284 84.69 22.14 77.13
CA HIS A 284 84.76 22.04 78.59
C HIS A 284 85.80 20.99 79.04
N VAL A 285 85.95 19.85 78.36
CA VAL A 285 87.05 18.89 78.60
C VAL A 285 88.40 19.57 78.41
N GLU A 286 88.59 20.32 77.32
CA GLU A 286 89.84 21.06 77.07
C GLU A 286 90.12 22.12 78.15
N ALA A 287 89.10 22.87 78.58
CA ALA A 287 89.24 23.88 79.63
C ALA A 287 89.64 23.27 80.99
N VAL A 288 89.02 22.15 81.39
CA VAL A 288 89.40 21.45 82.64
C VAL A 288 90.77 20.78 82.49
N ASN A 289 91.11 20.21 81.34
CA ASN A 289 92.46 19.69 81.05
C ASN A 289 93.52 20.79 81.17
N ALA A 290 93.28 21.98 80.61
CA ALA A 290 94.18 23.13 80.74
C ALA A 290 94.34 23.57 82.21
N LYS A 291 93.24 23.58 82.99
CA LYS A 291 93.31 23.81 84.44
C LYS A 291 94.16 22.74 85.14
N CYS A 292 93.93 21.46 84.87
CA CYS A 292 94.71 20.33 85.41
C CYS A 292 96.21 20.45 85.07
N ALA A 293 96.57 20.78 83.83
CA ALA A 293 97.95 20.99 83.42
C ALA A 293 98.60 22.21 84.13
N SER A 294 97.83 23.26 84.44
CA SER A 294 98.31 24.40 85.25
C SER A 294 98.52 24.03 86.72
N LEU A 295 97.68 23.12 87.26
CA LEU A 295 97.83 22.55 88.60
C LEU A 295 99.02 21.61 88.69
N GLU A 296 99.30 20.81 87.66
CA GLU A 296 100.51 19.98 87.58
C GLU A 296 101.78 20.83 87.50
N LYS A 297 101.79 21.93 86.73
CA LYS A 297 102.90 22.90 86.71
C LYS A 297 103.12 23.60 88.05
N THR A 298 102.05 24.01 88.75
CA THR A 298 102.20 24.65 90.07
C THR A 298 102.56 23.68 91.18
N LYS A 299 102.08 22.43 91.12
CA LYS A 299 102.55 21.32 91.97
C LYS A 299 104.06 21.10 91.77
N GLN A 300 104.53 21.00 90.54
CA GLN A 300 105.96 20.83 90.25
C GLN A 300 106.79 21.99 90.79
N ARG A 301 106.34 23.24 90.61
CA ARG A 301 107.03 24.43 91.14
C ARG A 301 107.13 24.42 92.67
N LEU A 302 106.05 24.10 93.37
CA LEU A 302 106.04 23.95 94.84
C LEU A 302 106.93 22.79 95.30
N GLN A 303 106.99 21.70 94.55
CA GLN A 303 107.87 20.57 94.88
C GLN A 303 109.35 20.96 94.74
N ASN A 304 109.71 21.70 93.70
CA ASN A 304 111.04 22.30 93.58
C ASN A 304 111.35 23.29 94.72
N GLU A 305 110.37 24.11 95.15
CA GLU A 305 110.53 25.03 96.31
C GLU A 305 110.79 24.27 97.62
N VAL A 306 110.18 23.09 97.83
CA VAL A 306 110.50 22.19 98.96
C VAL A 306 111.93 21.65 98.85
N GLU A 307 112.34 21.21 97.66
CA GLU A 307 113.70 20.68 97.41
C GLU A 307 114.78 21.75 97.64
N ASP A 308 114.57 22.99 97.20
CA ASP A 308 115.47 24.13 97.47
C ASP A 308 115.54 24.48 98.98
N LEU A 309 114.40 24.50 99.68
CA LEU A 309 114.36 24.76 101.13
C LEU A 309 115.06 23.66 101.94
N MET A 310 114.97 22.40 101.52
CA MET A 310 115.73 21.30 102.13
C MET A 310 117.24 21.50 101.98
N VAL A 311 117.72 21.94 100.81
CA VAL A 311 119.14 22.22 100.57
C VAL A 311 119.66 23.37 101.43
N ASP A 312 118.88 24.43 101.65
CA ASP A 312 119.29 25.53 102.53
C ASP A 312 119.26 25.13 104.03
N VAL A 313 118.37 24.22 104.45
CA VAL A 313 118.42 23.59 105.78
C VAL A 313 119.69 22.74 105.94
N GLU A 314 120.07 21.94 104.95
CA GLU A 314 121.33 21.18 104.97
C GLU A 314 122.56 22.09 105.04
N ARG A 315 122.58 23.18 104.27
CA ARG A 315 123.61 24.23 104.35
C ARG A 315 123.72 24.85 105.73
N SER A 316 122.60 25.20 106.34
CA SER A 316 122.57 25.80 107.68
C SER A 316 123.16 24.84 108.72
N ASN A 317 122.76 23.57 108.68
CA ASN A 317 123.33 22.51 109.53
C ASN A 317 124.84 22.32 109.30
N ALA A 318 125.32 22.36 108.05
CA ALA A 318 126.74 22.29 107.72
C ALA A 318 127.53 23.50 108.26
N ALA A 319 126.94 24.71 108.22
CA ALA A 319 127.53 25.91 108.81
C ALA A 319 127.64 25.82 110.34
N CYS A 320 126.60 25.31 111.02
CA CYS A 320 126.63 25.03 112.46
C CYS A 320 127.74 24.03 112.82
N ALA A 321 127.87 22.92 112.08
CA ALA A 321 128.93 21.93 112.30
C ALA A 321 130.35 22.50 112.07
N ALA A 322 130.50 23.47 111.16
CA ALA A 322 131.77 24.17 110.94
C ALA A 322 132.12 25.16 112.07
N LEU A 323 131.13 25.83 112.67
CA LEU A 323 131.31 26.68 113.86
C LEU A 323 131.67 25.84 115.09
N ASP A 324 131.02 24.70 115.29
CA ASP A 324 131.28 23.77 116.39
C ASP A 324 132.72 23.19 116.34
N LYS A 325 133.26 22.96 115.12
CA LYS A 325 134.69 22.67 114.91
C LYS A 325 135.62 23.83 115.28
N LYS A 326 135.23 25.09 115.02
CA LYS A 326 136.03 26.26 115.41
C LYS A 326 136.04 26.46 116.92
N GLN A 327 134.91 26.28 117.60
CA GLN A 327 134.80 26.36 119.06
C GLN A 327 135.80 25.40 119.73
N LYS A 328 135.79 24.12 119.33
CA LYS A 328 136.71 23.09 119.84
C LYS A 328 138.20 23.40 119.61
N ASN A 329 138.53 24.11 118.53
CA ASN A 329 139.91 24.60 118.32
C ASN A 329 140.26 25.78 119.25
N PHE A 330 139.34 26.71 119.51
CA PHE A 330 139.56 27.77 120.49
C PHE A 330 139.71 27.23 121.91
N ASP A 331 138.91 26.22 122.30
CA ASP A 331 139.00 25.56 123.61
C ASP A 331 140.37 24.87 123.79
N LYS A 332 140.90 24.23 122.74
CA LYS A 332 142.26 23.64 122.74
C LYS A 332 143.36 24.69 122.86
N ILE A 333 143.25 25.81 122.14
CA ILE A 333 144.19 26.93 122.23
C ILE A 333 144.15 27.55 123.63
N LEU A 334 142.97 27.69 124.24
CA LEU A 334 142.81 28.17 125.62
C LEU A 334 143.49 27.25 126.65
N ALA A 335 143.48 25.93 126.44
CA ALA A 335 144.22 25.00 127.30
C ALA A 335 145.74 25.19 127.18
N GLU A 336 146.27 25.30 125.96
CA GLU A 336 147.70 25.53 125.70
C GLU A 336 148.21 26.87 126.27
N TRP A 337 147.39 27.93 126.27
CA TRP A 337 147.72 29.20 126.91
C TRP A 337 147.59 29.17 128.44
N LYS A 338 146.66 28.37 129.00
CA LYS A 338 146.60 28.14 130.46
C LYS A 338 147.84 27.43 130.99
N GLN A 339 148.30 26.39 130.31
CA GLN A 339 149.53 25.69 130.70
C GLN A 339 150.73 26.64 130.71
N LYS A 340 150.90 27.48 129.66
CA LYS A 340 151.96 28.49 129.61
C LYS A 340 151.85 29.56 130.71
N TYR A 341 150.62 29.90 131.12
CA TYR A 341 150.40 30.81 132.24
C TYR A 341 150.83 30.16 133.56
N GLU A 342 150.51 28.89 133.79
CA GLU A 342 150.95 28.13 134.98
C GLU A 342 152.48 27.94 135.01
N GLU A 343 153.11 27.61 133.87
CA GLU A 343 154.57 27.52 133.73
C GLU A 343 155.25 28.86 134.08
N THR A 344 154.83 29.97 133.45
CA THR A 344 155.39 31.30 133.73
C THR A 344 155.07 31.83 135.14
N GLN A 345 153.95 31.39 135.75
CA GLN A 345 153.63 31.66 137.16
C GLN A 345 154.66 30.99 138.09
N THR A 346 155.08 29.75 137.80
CA THR A 346 156.11 29.06 138.61
C THR A 346 157.51 29.67 138.44
N GLU A 347 157.86 30.15 137.24
CA GLU A 347 159.10 30.90 137.01
C GLU A 347 159.08 32.26 137.74
N LEU A 348 157.93 32.93 137.78
CA LEU A 348 157.74 34.16 138.54
C LEU A 348 157.87 33.93 140.05
N GLU A 349 157.33 32.84 140.59
CA GLU A 349 157.51 32.49 142.01
C GLU A 349 158.94 32.11 142.35
N ALA A 350 159.66 31.42 141.45
CA ALA A 350 161.10 31.17 141.59
C ALA A 350 161.90 32.48 141.61
N SER A 351 161.65 33.37 140.65
CA SER A 351 162.30 34.70 140.57
C SER A 351 161.98 35.57 141.78
N GLN A 352 160.75 35.56 142.29
CA GLN A 352 160.41 36.26 143.54
C GLN A 352 161.07 35.65 144.78
N LYS A 353 161.32 34.34 144.80
CA LYS A 353 162.06 33.68 145.90
C LYS A 353 163.54 34.06 145.88
N GLU A 354 164.13 34.15 144.70
CA GLU A 354 165.51 34.60 144.47
C GLU A 354 165.68 36.11 144.76
N SER A 355 164.68 36.92 144.38
CA SER A 355 164.57 38.34 144.76
C SER A 355 164.49 38.53 146.29
N ARG A 356 163.81 37.63 147.02
CA ARG A 356 163.75 37.67 148.49
C ARG A 356 165.06 37.26 149.16
N SER A 357 165.86 36.36 148.57
CA SER A 357 167.24 36.12 149.03
C SER A 357 168.16 37.31 148.75
N LEU A 358 168.10 37.88 147.54
CA LEU A 358 168.87 39.08 147.21
C LEU A 358 168.46 40.28 148.08
N SER A 359 167.18 40.40 148.45
CA SER A 359 166.69 41.43 149.38
C SER A 359 167.18 41.22 150.82
N THR A 360 167.45 39.98 151.25
CA THR A 360 168.08 39.72 152.57
C THR A 360 169.60 39.89 152.57
N GLU A 361 170.26 39.91 151.41
CA GLU A 361 171.63 40.44 151.26
C GLU A 361 171.63 41.97 151.14
N LEU A 362 170.66 42.53 150.43
CA LEU A 362 170.48 43.98 150.29
C LEU A 362 170.10 44.63 151.62
N PHE A 363 169.39 43.95 152.53
CA PHE A 363 169.19 44.43 153.92
C PHE A 363 170.51 44.48 154.72
N LYS A 364 171.45 43.55 154.48
CA LYS A 364 172.79 43.61 155.10
C LYS A 364 173.64 44.75 154.53
N MET A 365 173.47 45.08 153.24
CA MET A 365 174.10 46.25 152.61
C MET A 365 173.37 47.57 152.93
N LYS A 366 172.06 47.58 153.18
CA LYS A 366 171.31 48.74 153.69
C LYS A 366 171.62 49.02 155.16
N ASN A 367 171.98 48.03 155.98
CA ASN A 367 172.64 48.34 157.26
C ASN A 367 174.08 48.91 157.12
N ALA A 368 174.55 49.16 155.89
CA ALA A 368 175.77 49.91 155.57
C ALA A 368 175.53 51.03 154.52
N TYR A 369 174.26 51.42 154.27
CA TYR A 369 173.88 52.50 153.32
C TYR A 369 172.46 53.09 153.53
N GLU A 370 171.61 52.56 154.44
CA GLU A 370 170.27 53.11 154.83
C GLU A 370 170.31 54.10 156.00
N GLU A 371 171.49 54.54 156.21
CA GLU A 371 171.70 55.81 155.61
C GLU A 371 170.75 56.22 154.18
N SER A 372 169.31 55.90 153.69
CA SER A 372 168.23 56.01 152.29
C SER A 372 166.42 55.98 151.90
N LEU A 373 165.49 55.61 150.71
CA LEU A 373 163.89 55.98 150.02
C LEU A 373 162.50 55.15 149.12
N ASP A 374 161.26 55.60 148.31
CA ASP A 374 159.67 55.02 147.72
C ASP A 374 158.52 55.19 146.25
N HIS A 375 157.01 55.04 145.96
CA HIS A 375 155.84 54.66 144.68
C HIS A 375 154.12 55.10 144.10
N LEU A 376 153.10 54.55 143.08
CA LEU A 376 151.54 54.96 142.36
C LEU A 376 150.22 54.17 141.31
N GLU A 377 148.85 54.56 140.71
CA GLU A 377 147.48 53.86 139.80
C GLU A 377 146.09 54.42 138.73
N THR A 378 144.87 53.79 138.04
CA THR A 378 143.30 54.18 137.32
C THR A 378 142.09 53.48 136.11
N LEU A 379 140.65 53.77 135.68
CA LEU A 379 139.39 53.14 134.61
C LEU A 379 137.82 53.72 133.83
N LYS A 380 136.70 53.12 132.95
CA LYS A 380 135.24 53.59 132.04
C LYS A 380 133.73 52.79 131.33
N ARG A 381 132.57 53.23 130.43
CA ARG A 381 130.99 52.68 129.84
C ARG A 381 129.84 53.16 128.49
N GLU A 382 128.50 52.94 127.76
CA GLU A 382 127.00 52.16 127.28
C GLU A 382 125.75 52.46 125.94
N ASN A 383 124.30 52.03 125.60
CA ASN A 383 123.15 52.02 124.25
C ASN A 383 121.32 51.89 123.97
N LYS A 384 120.38 51.65 122.76
CA LYS A 384 118.66 51.72 122.31
C LYS A 384 117.57 51.15 120.92
N ASN A 385 116.09 51.29 120.55
CA ASN A 385 114.98 50.96 119.21
C ASN A 385 113.17 51.03 118.85
N LEU A 386 112.23 50.61 117.69
CA LEU A 386 110.57 50.85 117.10
C LEU A 386 109.38 50.02 115.96
N GLN A 387 107.95 50.32 115.44
CA GLN A 387 106.72 49.64 114.37
C GLN A 387 105.14 50.26 113.67
N GLN A 388 103.84 49.97 112.89
CA GLN A 388 102.56 49.11 112.04
C GLN A 388 101.17 49.71 111.00
N ARG A 389 99.86 49.41 110.24
CA ARG A 389 98.53 48.50 109.52
C ARG A 389 97.20 49.03 108.38
N THR A 390 95.87 48.73 107.64
CA THR A 390 94.44 47.85 107.10
C THR A 390 93.26 48.26 105.74
N SER A 391 91.93 47.99 105.01
CA SER A 391 90.34 47.32 104.64
C SER A 391 89.38 47.26 103.08
N ARG A 392 88.03 47.04 102.36
CA ARG A 392 86.31 46.76 102.09
C ARG A 392 85.36 46.54 100.54
N ALA A 393 84.01 46.29 99.82
CA ALA A 393 82.31 45.99 99.57
C ALA A 393 81.39 45.57 98.04
N LYS A 394 80.05 45.36 97.31
CA LYS A 394 78.31 45.31 97.02
C LYS A 394 77.30 44.65 95.64
N ALA A 395 75.81 44.49 95.35
CA ALA A 395 74.76 43.86 94.11
C ALA A 395 73.03 44.12 93.57
N GLU A 396 72.08 43.50 92.55
CA GLU A 396 70.43 43.65 91.92
C GLU A 396 69.46 42.64 90.74
N LYS A 397 68.15 42.46 89.93
CA LYS A 397 66.55 42.77 89.26
C LYS A 397 65.40 41.64 88.42
N HIS A 398 64.13 41.44 87.56
CA HIS A 398 62.70 41.84 86.64
C HIS A 398 61.28 40.86 86.01
N ARG A 399 60.13 41.05 85.00
CA ARG A 399 58.64 40.29 84.48
C ARG A 399 57.49 40.43 83.08
N ALA A 400 56.28 39.65 82.58
CA ALA A 400 55.10 39.69 81.30
C ALA A 400 53.46 38.95 80.98
N ASP A 401 52.50 38.94 79.79
CA ASP A 401 50.84 38.57 79.41
C ASP A 401 49.99 38.16 77.85
N LEU A 402 48.67 37.84 77.12
CA LEU A 402 47.00 37.41 76.86
C LEU A 402 46.11 37.10 75.30
N SER A 403 44.79 36.76 74.59
CA SER A 403 43.13 36.25 74.38
C SER A 403 42.10 35.94 72.91
N ARG A 404 40.67 35.46 72.62
CA ARG A 404 39.62 35.16 71.26
C ARG A 404 37.84 34.86 70.93
N GLU A 405 37.02 34.38 69.73
CA GLU A 405 35.38 34.39 69.08
C GLU A 405 34.20 33.25 68.28
N LEU A 406 32.95 33.41 67.41
CA LEU A 406 31.50 32.52 66.97
C LEU A 406 30.20 32.61 65.66
N GLU A 407 29.06 31.69 65.21
CA GLU A 407 27.50 31.56 64.37
C GLU A 407 26.80 30.89 62.84
N GLU A 408 25.52 30.53 62.06
CA GLU A 408 23.81 30.34 61.74
C GLU A 408 22.86 29.46 60.42
N ILE A 409 21.41 29.44 59.90
CA ILE A 409 20.36 28.53 58.89
C ILE A 409 19.91 28.78 57.30
N SER A 410 19.45 27.87 56.32
CA SER A 410 19.76 26.49 55.71
C SER A 410 18.77 25.81 54.65
N GLU A 411 19.27 25.27 53.50
CA GLU A 411 18.75 24.19 52.56
C GLU A 411 17.36 24.31 51.82
N ARG A 412 17.02 23.68 50.66
CA ARG A 412 17.72 22.86 49.63
C ARG A 412 17.02 22.93 48.23
N LEU A 413 17.69 22.31 47.25
CA LEU A 413 17.39 21.95 45.84
C LEU A 413 15.93 21.73 45.33
N GLU A 414 15.74 22.06 44.04
CA GLU A 414 15.07 21.29 42.96
C GLU A 414 13.57 21.41 42.55
N GLU A 415 13.37 21.14 41.25
CA GLU A 415 12.18 20.76 40.45
C GLU A 415 10.97 21.70 40.18
N ALA A 416 10.38 21.47 39.00
CA ALA A 416 9.07 21.87 38.44
C ALA A 416 8.64 23.37 38.48
N GLY A 417 8.03 23.93 37.43
CA GLY A 417 7.32 23.31 36.30
C GLY A 417 5.80 23.44 36.47
N GLY A 418 5.26 24.67 36.39
CA GLY A 418 3.87 24.98 36.73
C GLY A 418 3.20 25.95 35.75
N ALA A 419 1.92 25.70 35.47
CA ALA A 419 1.15 26.35 34.41
C ALA A 419 0.55 27.72 34.77
N THR A 420 0.17 28.48 33.73
CA THR A 420 -1.06 29.30 33.68
C THR A 420 -1.58 29.25 32.23
N ALA A 421 -2.83 28.86 31.94
CA ALA A 421 -4.12 29.40 32.38
C ALA A 421 -4.34 30.82 31.80
N ALA A 422 -5.29 30.99 30.87
CA ALA A 422 -6.69 31.37 31.16
C ALA A 422 -6.87 32.91 31.12
N GLN A 423 -7.98 33.52 30.70
CA GLN A 423 -9.26 33.12 30.09
C GLN A 423 -9.96 34.45 29.70
N ILE A 424 -11.30 34.49 29.59
CA ILE A 424 -12.16 35.68 29.63
C ILE A 424 -12.29 36.37 28.25
N ASP A 425 -13.25 35.96 27.41
CA ASP A 425 -14.71 36.26 27.45
C ASP A 425 -15.05 37.62 26.79
N MET A 426 -16.24 37.89 26.22
CA MET A 426 -17.51 37.15 26.15
C MET A 426 -18.20 37.56 24.82
N ASN A 427 -18.59 36.65 23.91
CA ASN A 427 -19.87 35.93 23.93
C ASN A 427 -21.10 36.82 24.25
N LYS A 428 -22.03 36.97 23.29
CA LYS A 428 -23.43 37.31 23.59
C LYS A 428 -24.44 36.91 22.49
N LYS A 429 -25.05 35.74 22.71
CA LYS A 429 -26.42 35.34 22.33
C LYS A 429 -26.71 35.11 20.83
N ARG A 430 -27.42 34.05 20.41
CA ARG A 430 -28.70 33.47 20.86
C ARG A 430 -29.92 34.35 20.53
N GLU A 431 -30.77 33.98 19.57
CA GLU A 431 -31.73 32.85 19.60
C GLU A 431 -32.99 33.24 20.39
N ALA A 432 -34.06 33.53 19.66
CA ALA A 432 -35.43 33.73 20.14
C ALA A 432 -36.37 33.40 18.97
N GLU A 433 -37.44 32.65 19.26
CA GLU A 433 -38.28 31.97 18.26
C GLU A 433 -39.57 32.75 17.93
N PHE A 434 -40.54 32.04 17.33
CA PHE A 434 -41.97 32.38 17.32
C PHE A 434 -42.40 33.72 16.70
N GLN A 435 -42.46 33.74 15.36
CA GLN A 435 -43.66 34.26 14.70
C GLN A 435 -44.24 33.33 13.63
N LYS A 436 -45.53 33.03 13.81
CA LYS A 436 -46.54 32.78 12.76
C LYS A 436 -46.53 31.43 12.03
N MET A 437 -46.73 30.33 12.79
CA MET A 437 -47.70 29.32 12.32
C MET A 437 -49.13 29.90 12.32
N ARG A 438 -49.51 30.59 11.24
CA ARG A 438 -50.91 30.82 10.84
C ARG A 438 -51.00 30.75 9.31
N ARG A 439 -51.73 29.77 8.75
CA ARG A 439 -53.22 29.72 8.64
C ARG A 439 -53.71 30.77 7.63
N ASP A 440 -54.48 30.46 6.59
CA ASP A 440 -55.14 29.21 6.12
C ASP A 440 -54.99 29.15 4.57
N LEU A 441 -54.95 28.00 3.88
CA LEU A 441 -56.02 27.02 3.55
C LEU A 441 -57.23 27.61 2.78
N GLU A 442 -57.55 26.99 1.64
CA GLU A 442 -58.87 26.96 0.95
C GLU A 442 -59.68 28.26 0.76
N GLU A 443 -59.47 28.97 -0.37
CA GLU A 443 -60.57 29.63 -1.11
C GLU A 443 -60.15 30.05 -2.55
N ALA A 444 -60.52 29.26 -3.57
CA ALA A 444 -60.39 29.64 -5.01
C ALA A 444 -61.22 28.81 -6.01
N THR A 445 -62.18 27.99 -5.57
CA THR A 445 -63.07 27.24 -6.49
C THR A 445 -64.15 28.15 -7.08
N LEU A 446 -63.89 28.77 -8.24
CA LEU A 446 -64.94 29.45 -9.02
C LEU A 446 -64.55 29.64 -10.51
N GLN A 447 -65.59 29.68 -11.35
CA GLN A 447 -65.61 29.90 -12.80
C GLN A 447 -65.14 28.73 -13.71
N HIS A 448 -65.87 28.37 -14.78
CA HIS A 448 -67.32 28.48 -15.06
C HIS A 448 -67.68 27.63 -16.30
N GLU A 449 -68.43 26.53 -16.17
CA GLU A 449 -69.04 25.87 -17.35
C GLU A 449 -70.27 25.03 -16.98
N ALA A 450 -71.47 25.56 -17.24
CA ALA A 450 -72.75 24.81 -17.27
C ALA A 450 -73.95 25.70 -17.67
N THR A 451 -74.36 25.70 -18.95
CA THR A 451 -75.77 25.99 -19.35
C THR A 451 -75.99 25.63 -20.81
N ALA A 452 -77.05 24.84 -21.11
CA ALA A 452 -77.39 24.41 -22.46
C ALA A 452 -78.89 24.14 -22.62
N ALA A 453 -79.31 23.96 -23.89
CA ALA A 453 -80.59 23.42 -24.36
C ALA A 453 -81.89 24.25 -24.16
N ALA A 454 -82.41 24.79 -25.26
CA ALA A 454 -83.84 25.05 -25.47
C ALA A 454 -84.22 25.11 -26.97
N LEU A 455 -85.48 24.80 -27.29
CA LEU A 455 -86.20 25.08 -28.56
C LEU A 455 -85.79 24.33 -29.87
N ARG A 456 -86.58 23.30 -30.25
CA ARG A 456 -87.61 23.36 -31.32
C ARG A 456 -88.29 22.00 -31.62
N LYS A 457 -89.62 21.94 -31.56
CA LYS A 457 -90.48 20.84 -32.08
C LYS A 457 -91.81 21.40 -32.61
N LYS A 458 -91.96 21.41 -33.94
CA LYS A 458 -93.18 21.64 -34.75
C LYS A 458 -92.77 21.27 -36.19
N HIS A 459 -93.36 20.35 -36.95
CA HIS A 459 -94.75 19.89 -37.10
C HIS A 459 -95.79 21.00 -37.38
N ALA A 460 -96.81 20.81 -38.21
CA ALA A 460 -97.06 19.94 -39.38
C ALA A 460 -98.52 20.25 -39.86
N ASP A 461 -98.95 19.62 -40.97
CA ASP A 461 -100.34 19.24 -41.31
C ASP A 461 -101.45 20.31 -41.40
N SER A 462 -102.05 20.47 -42.60
CA SER A 462 -103.42 21.01 -42.81
C SER A 462 -103.85 20.96 -44.29
N THR A 463 -103.99 19.79 -44.93
CA THR A 463 -104.61 19.69 -46.28
C THR A 463 -105.09 18.28 -46.65
N ALA A 464 -106.37 17.96 -46.39
CA ALA A 464 -107.04 16.77 -46.92
C ALA A 464 -108.58 16.89 -46.79
N GLU A 465 -109.29 17.24 -47.87
CA GLU A 465 -110.76 17.12 -47.95
C GLU A 465 -111.27 17.33 -49.40
N LEU A 466 -112.50 16.90 -49.68
CA LEU A 466 -113.28 17.03 -50.94
C LEU A 466 -112.73 16.28 -52.18
N GLY A 467 -113.45 15.35 -52.83
CA GLY A 467 -114.74 14.70 -52.51
C GLY A 467 -115.84 14.90 -53.55
N GLU A 468 -116.57 13.81 -53.83
CA GLU A 468 -118.03 13.78 -54.08
C GLU A 468 -118.63 14.72 -55.16
N GLN A 469 -118.17 14.61 -56.41
CA GLN A 469 -118.93 15.08 -57.60
C GLN A 469 -119.17 14.00 -58.68
N ILE A 470 -118.91 12.73 -58.37
CA ILE A 470 -118.67 11.68 -59.39
C ILE A 470 -119.93 10.90 -59.83
N ASP A 471 -120.96 10.76 -58.99
CA ASP A 471 -121.94 9.68 -59.17
C ASP A 471 -123.00 9.89 -60.26
N ASN A 472 -123.36 11.13 -60.60
CA ASN A 472 -124.42 11.38 -61.59
C ASN A 472 -124.06 10.96 -63.03
N LEU A 473 -122.78 10.75 -63.34
CA LEU A 473 -122.34 10.24 -64.66
C LEU A 473 -122.50 8.71 -64.81
N GLN A 474 -122.73 7.97 -63.73
CA GLN A 474 -122.64 6.50 -63.75
C GLN A 474 -123.81 5.80 -64.45
N ARG A 475 -125.00 6.42 -64.53
CA ARG A 475 -126.23 5.72 -64.97
C ARG A 475 -126.42 5.63 -66.49
N VAL A 476 -125.83 6.56 -67.25
CA VAL A 476 -125.82 6.47 -68.73
C VAL A 476 -124.73 5.50 -69.22
N LYS A 477 -123.64 5.40 -68.45
CA LYS A 477 -122.48 4.51 -68.66
C LYS A 477 -122.91 3.05 -68.89
N GLN A 478 -123.76 2.51 -68.00
CA GLN A 478 -124.04 1.07 -67.89
C GLN A 478 -124.67 0.41 -69.13
N LYS A 479 -125.40 1.15 -69.98
CA LYS A 479 -125.99 0.56 -71.20
C LYS A 479 -125.02 0.49 -72.38
N LEU A 480 -124.04 1.39 -72.46
CA LEU A 480 -122.97 1.34 -73.46
C LEU A 480 -121.77 0.51 -72.97
N GLU A 481 -121.66 0.25 -71.67
CA GLU A 481 -120.63 -0.63 -71.13
C GLU A 481 -120.77 -2.10 -71.53
N LYS A 482 -121.98 -2.60 -71.82
CA LYS A 482 -122.18 -4.02 -72.13
C LYS A 482 -121.61 -4.40 -73.50
N GLU A 483 -122.01 -3.70 -74.56
CA GLU A 483 -121.48 -3.93 -75.92
C GLU A 483 -119.99 -3.52 -76.03
N LYS A 484 -119.53 -2.61 -75.15
CA LYS A 484 -118.10 -2.33 -74.99
C LYS A 484 -117.34 -3.45 -74.26
N SER A 485 -117.97 -4.23 -73.38
CA SER A 485 -117.27 -5.22 -72.55
C SER A 485 -116.79 -6.43 -73.34
N GLU A 486 -117.59 -6.91 -74.31
CA GLU A 486 -117.27 -8.08 -75.12
C GLU A 486 -116.07 -7.80 -76.04
N LEU A 487 -116.06 -6.66 -76.75
CA LEU A 487 -114.90 -6.19 -77.54
C LEU A 487 -113.70 -5.72 -76.70
N LYS A 488 -113.86 -5.55 -75.38
CA LYS A 488 -112.73 -5.19 -74.49
C LYS A 488 -112.02 -6.42 -73.96
N MET A 489 -112.72 -7.51 -73.63
CA MET A 489 -112.10 -8.76 -73.17
C MET A 489 -111.10 -9.31 -74.19
N GLU A 490 -111.47 -9.35 -75.47
CA GLU A 490 -110.61 -9.88 -76.54
C GLU A 490 -109.34 -9.04 -76.78
N ILE A 491 -109.34 -7.76 -76.37
CA ILE A 491 -108.15 -6.88 -76.39
C ILE A 491 -107.35 -7.00 -75.09
N ASP A 492 -108.01 -7.07 -73.93
CA ASP A 492 -107.37 -7.20 -72.62
C ASP A 492 -106.59 -8.53 -72.49
N ASP A 493 -107.12 -9.64 -73.02
CA ASP A 493 -106.45 -10.96 -72.96
C ASP A 493 -105.18 -11.00 -73.83
N LEU A 494 -105.16 -10.32 -74.98
CA LEU A 494 -103.96 -10.21 -75.82
C LEU A 494 -102.91 -9.27 -75.19
N ALA A 495 -103.33 -8.21 -74.50
CA ALA A 495 -102.42 -7.34 -73.74
C ALA A 495 -101.82 -8.06 -72.52
N SER A 496 -102.65 -8.78 -71.76
CA SER A 496 -102.28 -9.51 -70.54
C SER A 496 -101.17 -10.54 -70.77
N ASN A 497 -101.25 -11.30 -71.87
CA ASN A 497 -100.23 -12.30 -72.23
C ASN A 497 -98.88 -11.69 -72.63
N MET A 498 -98.87 -10.50 -73.25
CA MET A 498 -97.62 -9.76 -73.53
C MET A 498 -97.00 -9.17 -72.26
N GLU A 499 -97.81 -8.55 -71.41
CA GLU A 499 -97.29 -7.85 -70.22
C GLU A 499 -96.76 -8.83 -69.16
N SER A 500 -97.46 -9.93 -68.93
CA SER A 500 -97.04 -10.99 -67.98
C SER A 500 -95.72 -11.66 -68.37
N VAL A 501 -95.52 -12.00 -69.65
CA VAL A 501 -94.26 -12.61 -70.14
C VAL A 501 -93.08 -11.65 -70.03
N SER A 502 -93.30 -10.34 -70.26
CA SER A 502 -92.24 -9.33 -70.09
C SER A 502 -91.84 -9.16 -68.63
N LYS A 503 -92.81 -9.02 -67.71
CA LYS A 503 -92.57 -8.86 -66.27
C LYS A 503 -91.93 -10.12 -65.67
N ALA A 504 -92.36 -11.32 -66.05
CA ALA A 504 -91.77 -12.57 -65.56
C ALA A 504 -90.29 -12.75 -65.95
N LYS A 505 -89.87 -12.31 -67.15
CA LYS A 505 -88.45 -12.29 -67.53
C LYS A 505 -87.67 -11.20 -66.79
N MET A 506 -88.24 -10.01 -66.64
CA MET A 506 -87.59 -8.90 -65.94
C MET A 506 -87.36 -9.23 -64.45
N CYS A 507 -88.37 -9.78 -63.76
CA CYS A 507 -88.24 -10.18 -62.36
C CYS A 507 -87.14 -11.24 -62.16
N ARG A 508 -87.12 -12.31 -62.97
CA ARG A 508 -86.04 -13.32 -62.86
C ARG A 508 -84.65 -12.73 -63.09
N THR A 509 -84.51 -11.85 -64.08
CA THR A 509 -83.22 -11.18 -64.36
C THR A 509 -82.76 -10.34 -63.16
N LEU A 510 -83.70 -9.68 -62.45
CA LEU A 510 -83.41 -8.92 -61.23
C LEU A 510 -83.18 -9.82 -60.01
N GLU A 511 -83.86 -10.97 -59.90
CA GLU A 511 -83.64 -11.99 -58.87
C GLU A 511 -82.26 -12.64 -59.01
N ASP A 512 -81.87 -13.01 -60.23
CA ASP A 512 -80.54 -13.54 -60.56
C ASP A 512 -79.45 -12.50 -60.22
N GLN A 513 -79.62 -11.24 -60.63
CA GLN A 513 -78.70 -10.15 -60.28
C GLN A 513 -78.61 -9.89 -58.77
N LEU A 514 -79.72 -9.95 -58.05
CA LEU A 514 -79.75 -9.75 -56.60
C LEU A 514 -79.12 -10.95 -55.85
N SER A 515 -79.25 -12.16 -56.39
CA SER A 515 -78.52 -13.35 -55.92
C SER A 515 -77.02 -13.25 -56.21
N GLU A 516 -76.62 -12.75 -57.38
CA GLU A 516 -75.22 -12.55 -57.75
C GLU A 516 -74.56 -11.47 -56.88
N ILE A 517 -75.28 -10.37 -56.60
CA ILE A 517 -74.84 -9.32 -55.68
C ILE A 517 -74.70 -9.87 -54.25
N LYS A 518 -75.65 -10.67 -53.76
CA LYS A 518 -75.53 -11.34 -52.45
C LYS A 518 -74.35 -12.31 -52.38
N SER A 519 -74.09 -13.07 -53.43
CA SER A 519 -72.91 -13.96 -53.49
C SER A 519 -71.61 -13.15 -53.37
N LYS A 520 -71.53 -12.01 -54.06
CA LYS A 520 -70.39 -11.10 -53.98
C LYS A 520 -70.29 -10.40 -52.62
N GLU A 521 -71.42 -10.04 -52.01
CA GLU A 521 -71.48 -9.51 -50.64
C GLU A 521 -70.95 -10.53 -49.62
N GLU A 522 -71.35 -11.80 -49.72
CA GLU A 522 -70.80 -12.88 -48.89
C GLU A 522 -69.30 -13.12 -49.16
N GLU A 523 -68.85 -13.13 -50.41
CA GLU A 523 -67.42 -13.28 -50.74
C GLU A 523 -66.59 -12.10 -50.22
N HIS A 524 -67.06 -10.87 -50.38
CA HIS A 524 -66.43 -9.69 -49.79
C HIS A 524 -66.44 -9.74 -48.25
N GLN A 525 -67.52 -10.23 -47.62
CA GLN A 525 -67.58 -10.36 -46.16
C GLN A 525 -66.63 -11.46 -45.64
N ARG A 526 -66.47 -12.57 -46.37
CA ARG A 526 -65.44 -13.59 -46.08
C ARG A 526 -64.03 -12.99 -46.24
N MET A 527 -63.76 -12.30 -47.34
CA MET A 527 -62.48 -11.63 -47.60
C MET A 527 -62.14 -10.56 -46.54
N ILE A 528 -63.14 -9.81 -46.06
CA ILE A 528 -62.98 -8.86 -44.94
C ILE A 528 -62.64 -9.60 -43.64
N ASN A 529 -63.29 -10.73 -43.35
CA ASN A 529 -62.99 -11.55 -42.17
C ASN A 529 -61.58 -12.16 -42.25
N ASP A 530 -61.16 -12.65 -43.41
CA ASP A 530 -59.82 -13.21 -43.64
C ASP A 530 -58.74 -12.13 -43.48
N LEU A 531 -58.92 -10.95 -44.11
CA LEU A 531 -58.02 -9.80 -43.96
C LEU A 531 -57.98 -9.28 -42.51
N SER A 532 -59.12 -9.27 -41.80
CA SER A 532 -59.19 -8.91 -40.38
C SER A 532 -58.42 -9.90 -39.50
N THR A 533 -58.55 -11.20 -39.79
CA THR A 533 -57.82 -12.27 -39.11
C THR A 533 -56.31 -12.22 -39.40
N GLN A 534 -55.93 -11.92 -40.64
CA GLN A 534 -54.53 -11.72 -41.04
C GLN A 534 -53.93 -10.48 -40.38
N ARG A 535 -54.67 -9.37 -40.31
CA ARG A 535 -54.27 -8.17 -39.56
C ARG A 535 -54.08 -8.46 -38.08
N ALA A 536 -54.98 -9.24 -37.47
CA ALA A 536 -54.86 -9.63 -36.07
C ALA A 536 -53.58 -10.46 -35.82
N ARG A 537 -53.24 -11.43 -36.68
CA ARG A 537 -51.97 -12.19 -36.59
C ARG A 537 -50.76 -11.28 -36.71
N LEU A 538 -50.68 -10.46 -37.75
CA LEU A 538 -49.56 -9.52 -37.96
C LEU A 538 -49.41 -8.53 -36.80
N GLN A 539 -50.53 -8.12 -36.16
CA GLN A 539 -50.52 -7.24 -34.99
C GLN A 539 -50.06 -7.98 -33.71
N THR A 540 -50.34 -9.29 -33.58
CA THR A 540 -49.78 -10.12 -32.51
C THR A 540 -48.27 -10.35 -32.72
N GLU A 541 -47.86 -10.77 -33.91
CA GLU A 541 -46.45 -10.96 -34.30
C GLU A 541 -45.62 -9.68 -34.06
N SER A 542 -46.15 -8.52 -34.45
CA SER A 542 -45.52 -7.20 -34.19
C SER A 542 -45.34 -6.92 -32.69
N GLY A 543 -46.33 -7.28 -31.86
CA GLY A 543 -46.22 -7.18 -30.40
C GLY A 543 -45.17 -8.13 -29.80
N GLU A 544 -45.08 -9.36 -30.33
CA GLU A 544 -44.05 -10.33 -29.92
C GLU A 544 -42.65 -9.87 -30.31
N TYR A 545 -42.45 -9.32 -31.53
CA TYR A 545 -41.17 -8.75 -31.94
C TYR A 545 -40.80 -7.51 -31.11
N SER A 546 -41.73 -6.59 -30.81
CA SER A 546 -41.46 -5.44 -29.93
C SER A 546 -40.98 -5.89 -28.55
N ARG A 547 -41.68 -6.88 -27.96
CA ARG A 547 -41.30 -7.45 -26.67
C ARG A 547 -39.94 -8.16 -26.72
N GLN A 548 -39.61 -8.87 -27.79
CA GLN A 548 -38.28 -9.46 -27.96
C GLN A 548 -37.18 -8.39 -28.00
N VAL A 549 -37.41 -7.26 -28.67
CA VAL A 549 -36.46 -6.12 -28.67
C VAL A 549 -36.28 -5.57 -27.26
N GLU A 550 -37.38 -5.30 -26.53
CA GLU A 550 -37.34 -4.83 -25.14
C GLU A 550 -36.57 -5.79 -24.21
N GLU A 551 -36.77 -7.10 -24.35
CA GLU A 551 -36.04 -8.12 -23.58
C GLU A 551 -34.54 -8.18 -23.96
N LYS A 552 -34.15 -7.89 -25.22
CA LYS A 552 -32.73 -7.77 -25.61
C LYS A 552 -32.10 -6.48 -25.10
N ASP A 553 -32.79 -5.34 -25.18
CA ASP A 553 -32.28 -4.05 -24.70
C ASP A 553 -32.12 -4.01 -23.18
N ALA A 554 -33.02 -4.69 -22.45
CA ALA A 554 -32.86 -4.94 -21.01
C ALA A 554 -31.58 -5.76 -20.72
N LEU A 555 -31.31 -6.80 -21.52
CA LEU A 555 -30.12 -7.65 -21.37
C LEU A 555 -28.83 -6.89 -21.70
N ILE A 556 -28.82 -6.09 -22.78
CA ILE A 556 -27.70 -5.21 -23.17
C ILE A 556 -27.44 -4.17 -22.07
N SER A 557 -28.49 -3.59 -21.50
CA SER A 557 -28.40 -2.65 -20.37
C SER A 557 -27.80 -3.31 -19.13
N GLN A 558 -28.21 -4.54 -18.80
CA GLN A 558 -27.66 -5.30 -17.66
C GLN A 558 -26.18 -5.65 -17.87
N LEU A 559 -25.81 -6.14 -19.06
CA LEU A 559 -24.43 -6.47 -19.42
C LEU A 559 -23.53 -5.22 -19.43
N SER A 560 -24.05 -4.07 -19.87
CA SER A 560 -23.32 -2.79 -19.87
C SER A 560 -23.02 -2.31 -18.45
N ARG A 561 -24.01 -2.36 -17.54
CA ARG A 561 -23.80 -2.06 -16.10
C ARG A 561 -22.79 -3.02 -15.47
N GLY A 562 -22.89 -4.32 -15.78
CA GLY A 562 -21.93 -5.33 -15.32
C GLY A 562 -20.50 -5.05 -15.77
N LYS A 563 -20.32 -4.75 -17.07
CA LYS A 563 -19.01 -4.33 -17.62
C LYS A 563 -18.47 -3.11 -16.88
N GLN A 564 -19.28 -2.08 -16.68
CA GLN A 564 -18.86 -0.85 -16.00
C GLN A 564 -18.43 -1.10 -14.55
N ALA A 565 -19.17 -1.93 -13.80
CA ALA A 565 -18.81 -2.31 -12.44
C ALA A 565 -17.49 -3.11 -12.38
N PHE A 566 -17.25 -4.05 -13.30
CA PHE A 566 -15.97 -4.76 -13.37
C PHE A 566 -14.81 -3.83 -13.79
N THR A 567 -15.03 -2.86 -14.67
CA THR A 567 -14.01 -1.86 -15.02
C THR A 567 -13.63 -1.02 -13.80
N GLN A 568 -14.62 -0.52 -13.04
CA GLN A 568 -14.39 0.23 -11.81
C GLN A 568 -13.64 -0.60 -10.76
N GLN A 569 -13.98 -1.90 -10.62
CA GLN A 569 -13.27 -2.80 -9.71
C GLN A 569 -11.80 -3.04 -10.12
N ILE A 570 -11.50 -3.08 -11.43
CA ILE A 570 -10.11 -3.14 -11.93
C ILE A 570 -9.35 -1.85 -11.62
N GLU A 571 -9.98 -0.69 -11.78
CA GLU A 571 -9.39 0.62 -11.49
C GLU A 571 -9.12 0.82 -9.99
N GLU A 572 -10.05 0.39 -9.14
CA GLU A 572 -9.90 0.43 -7.68
C GLU A 572 -8.81 -0.53 -7.17
N LEU A 573 -8.75 -1.77 -7.70
CA LEU A 573 -7.66 -2.71 -7.38
C LEU A 573 -6.29 -2.16 -7.82
N LYS A 574 -6.19 -1.49 -8.98
CA LYS A 574 -4.96 -0.83 -9.41
C LYS A 574 -4.57 0.32 -8.49
N ARG A 575 -5.53 1.17 -8.09
CA ARG A 575 -5.29 2.27 -7.14
C ARG A 575 -4.76 1.74 -5.81
N HIS A 576 -5.37 0.69 -5.26
CA HIS A 576 -4.87 0.05 -4.03
C HIS A 576 -3.50 -0.59 -4.19
N LEU A 577 -3.21 -1.22 -5.34
CA LEU A 577 -1.88 -1.75 -5.62
C LEU A 577 -0.82 -0.64 -5.65
N GLU A 578 -1.13 0.51 -6.28
CA GLU A 578 -0.25 1.68 -6.24
C GLU A 578 -0.09 2.29 -4.84
N GLU A 579 -1.15 2.35 -4.04
CA GLU A 579 -1.14 2.83 -2.66
C GLU A 579 -0.25 1.93 -1.78
N GLU A 580 -0.36 0.61 -1.92
CA GLU A 580 0.48 -0.35 -1.19
C GLU A 580 1.95 -0.33 -1.65
N ILE A 581 2.23 -0.19 -2.95
CA ILE A 581 3.60 0.00 -3.46
C ILE A 581 4.22 1.29 -2.89
N LYS A 582 3.46 2.39 -2.85
CA LYS A 582 3.92 3.66 -2.25
C LYS A 582 4.21 3.49 -0.75
N ALA A 583 3.34 2.81 -0.01
CA ALA A 583 3.53 2.53 1.42
C ALA A 583 4.73 1.60 1.69
N LYS A 584 4.90 0.54 0.89
CA LYS A 584 6.04 -0.39 0.93
C LYS A 584 7.36 0.32 0.68
N ASN A 585 7.43 1.19 -0.33
CA ASN A 585 8.63 1.97 -0.62
C ASN A 585 8.97 2.97 0.51
N ALA A 586 7.96 3.62 1.11
CA ALA A 586 8.16 4.47 2.28
C ALA A 586 8.72 3.68 3.49
N LEU A 587 8.19 2.47 3.74
CA LEU A 587 8.73 1.57 4.78
C LEU A 587 10.14 1.08 4.46
N ALA A 588 10.47 0.80 3.19
CA ALA A 588 11.81 0.40 2.77
C ALA A 588 12.84 1.52 3.03
N HIS A 589 12.53 2.77 2.69
CA HIS A 589 13.38 3.91 3.01
C HIS A 589 13.49 4.17 4.52
N ALA A 590 12.40 4.05 5.27
CA ALA A 590 12.44 4.17 6.73
C ALA A 590 13.27 3.07 7.38
N LEU A 591 13.22 1.83 6.88
CA LEU A 591 14.06 0.71 7.32
C LEU A 591 15.54 0.94 6.99
N GLN A 592 15.84 1.50 5.83
CA GLN A 592 17.21 1.85 5.45
C GLN A 592 17.76 2.99 6.34
N SER A 593 16.95 4.00 6.67
CA SER A 593 17.32 5.04 7.63
C SER A 593 17.60 4.45 9.00
N ALA A 594 16.65 3.69 9.57
CA ALA A 594 16.82 3.08 10.89
C ALA A 594 18.06 2.19 10.96
N ARG A 595 18.35 1.39 9.92
CA ARG A 595 19.60 0.61 9.87
C ARG A 595 20.85 1.49 9.90
N HIS A 596 20.88 2.59 9.15
CA HIS A 596 22.00 3.53 9.19
C HIS A 596 22.12 4.23 10.56
N ASP A 597 21.00 4.59 11.19
CA ASP A 597 20.97 5.15 12.54
C ASP A 597 21.55 4.16 13.58
N CYS A 598 21.24 2.87 13.44
CA CYS A 598 21.79 1.78 14.26
C CYS A 598 23.28 1.53 13.99
N ASP A 599 23.71 1.54 12.71
CA ASP A 599 25.12 1.37 12.34
C ASP A 599 25.97 2.52 12.91
N LEU A 600 25.46 3.76 12.87
CA LEU A 600 26.10 4.94 13.47
C LEU A 600 26.13 4.88 15.02
N LEU A 601 25.04 4.46 15.66
CA LEU A 601 25.01 4.27 17.13
C LEU A 601 25.96 3.16 17.58
N ARG A 602 26.15 2.11 16.77
CA ARG A 602 27.15 1.06 17.01
C ARG A 602 28.58 1.61 16.91
N GLU A 603 28.89 2.38 15.87
CA GLU A 603 30.19 3.02 15.70
C GLU A 603 30.50 3.94 16.91
N GLN A 604 29.53 4.76 17.33
CA GLN A 604 29.63 5.61 18.52
C GLN A 604 29.78 4.83 19.84
N TYR A 605 29.10 3.69 19.99
CA TYR A 605 29.25 2.79 21.13
C TYR A 605 30.64 2.13 21.17
N GLU A 606 31.17 1.71 20.02
CA GLU A 606 32.50 1.12 19.90
C GLU A 606 33.60 2.16 20.20
N GLU A 607 33.49 3.39 19.68
CA GLU A 607 34.37 4.52 20.05
C GLU A 607 34.35 4.79 21.57
N GLU A 608 33.18 4.74 22.20
CA GLU A 608 33.05 5.01 23.63
C GLU A 608 33.57 3.89 24.53
N GLN A 609 33.43 2.63 24.11
CA GLN A 609 34.11 1.50 24.78
C GLN A 609 35.63 1.63 24.72
N GLU A 610 36.20 2.08 23.59
CA GLU A 610 37.65 2.32 23.50
C GLU A 610 38.08 3.47 24.43
N ALA A 611 37.36 4.60 24.42
CA ALA A 611 37.63 5.75 25.28
C ALA A 611 37.52 5.41 26.79
N LYS A 612 36.50 4.65 27.18
CA LYS A 612 36.36 4.07 28.53
C LYS A 612 37.56 3.18 28.89
N GLY A 613 37.97 2.31 27.96
CA GLY A 613 39.15 1.46 28.13
C GLY A 613 40.44 2.26 28.34
N GLU A 614 40.61 3.38 27.64
CA GLU A 614 41.74 4.30 27.86
C GLU A 614 41.68 4.98 29.23
N LEU A 615 40.53 5.52 29.64
CA LEU A 615 40.37 6.12 30.97
C LEU A 615 40.61 5.11 32.09
N GLN A 616 40.18 3.86 31.93
CA GLN A 616 40.40 2.81 32.92
C GLN A 616 41.88 2.44 33.05
N ARG A 617 42.62 2.37 31.93
CA ARG A 617 44.09 2.22 31.93
C ARG A 617 44.78 3.41 32.60
N ALA A 618 44.35 4.63 32.29
CA ALA A 618 44.88 5.86 32.90
C ALA A 618 44.62 5.93 34.41
N LEU A 619 43.42 5.57 34.87
CA LEU A 619 43.04 5.48 36.28
C LEU A 619 43.87 4.43 37.01
N SER A 620 44.05 3.24 36.41
CA SER A 620 44.94 2.20 36.96
C SER A 620 46.37 2.72 37.11
N LYS A 621 46.89 3.47 36.14
CA LYS A 621 48.21 4.08 36.22
C LYS A 621 48.27 5.14 37.33
N ALA A 622 47.31 6.07 37.39
CA ALA A 622 47.26 7.11 38.42
C ALA A 622 47.20 6.51 39.84
N ASN A 623 46.36 5.49 40.06
CA ASN A 623 46.30 4.76 41.32
C ASN A 623 47.62 4.04 41.65
N SER A 624 48.32 3.50 40.66
CA SER A 624 49.66 2.93 40.86
C SER A 624 50.71 3.99 41.23
N GLU A 625 50.59 5.22 40.71
CA GLU A 625 51.43 6.34 41.14
C GLU A 625 51.08 6.80 42.56
N VAL A 626 49.79 6.87 42.95
CA VAL A 626 49.38 7.15 44.35
C VAL A 626 50.03 6.14 45.29
N ALA A 627 49.92 4.84 44.97
CA ALA A 627 50.53 3.77 45.76
C ALA A 627 52.06 3.93 45.85
N GLN A 628 52.74 4.17 44.72
CA GLN A 628 54.20 4.37 44.72
C GLN A 628 54.65 5.60 45.52
N TRP A 629 53.97 6.75 45.38
CA TRP A 629 54.31 7.97 46.14
C TRP A 629 54.05 7.80 47.63
N ARG A 630 52.96 7.13 47.99
CA ARG A 630 52.66 6.78 49.38
C ARG A 630 53.70 5.82 49.97
N THR A 631 54.03 4.73 49.26
CA THR A 631 55.05 3.77 49.73
C THR A 631 56.44 4.41 49.83
N LYS A 632 56.81 5.32 48.91
CA LYS A 632 58.05 6.12 49.03
C LYS A 632 58.02 7.00 50.28
N TYR A 633 56.94 7.76 50.51
CA TYR A 633 56.81 8.59 51.71
C TYR A 633 56.90 7.76 52.99
N GLU A 634 56.22 6.61 53.05
CA GLU A 634 56.25 5.69 54.20
C GLU A 634 57.66 5.07 54.38
N THR A 635 58.33 4.65 53.30
CA THR A 635 59.67 4.02 53.36
C THR A 635 60.77 5.02 53.70
N ASP A 636 60.80 6.18 53.05
CA ASP A 636 61.82 7.22 53.28
C ASP A 636 61.67 7.84 54.68
N ALA A 637 60.44 7.93 55.21
CA ALA A 637 60.19 8.31 56.59
C ALA A 637 60.73 7.26 57.58
N ILE A 638 60.49 5.97 57.33
CA ILE A 638 61.04 4.87 58.15
C ILE A 638 62.57 4.94 58.14
N GLN A 639 63.20 4.96 56.96
CA GLN A 639 64.65 5.01 56.82
C GLN A 639 65.26 6.23 57.54
N ARG A 640 64.69 7.43 57.38
CA ARG A 640 65.18 8.62 58.12
C ARG A 640 64.98 8.52 59.63
N THR A 641 63.94 7.82 60.12
CA THR A 641 63.82 7.54 61.56
C THR A 641 64.84 6.51 62.06
N GLU A 642 65.19 5.51 61.26
CA GLU A 642 66.23 4.51 61.59
C GLU A 642 67.64 5.14 61.59
N GLU A 643 67.97 5.93 60.55
CA GLU A 643 69.20 6.73 60.48
C GLU A 643 69.31 7.69 61.67
N LEU A 644 68.20 8.33 62.06
CA LEU A 644 68.15 9.23 63.21
C LEU A 644 68.33 8.50 64.54
N GLU A 645 67.71 7.35 64.78
CA GLU A 645 67.93 6.61 66.03
C GLU A 645 69.36 6.06 66.10
N GLU A 646 69.96 5.67 64.97
CA GLU A 646 71.38 5.30 64.94
C GLU A 646 72.30 6.50 65.17
N ALA A 647 72.00 7.67 64.58
CA ALA A 647 72.75 8.91 64.77
C ALA A 647 72.62 9.46 66.20
N LYS A 648 71.41 9.43 66.78
CA LYS A 648 71.15 9.71 68.21
C LYS A 648 71.97 8.78 69.09
N LYS A 649 71.96 7.47 68.82
CA LYS A 649 72.71 6.49 69.61
C LYS A 649 74.22 6.73 69.54
N LYS A 650 74.75 7.06 68.36
CA LYS A 650 76.16 7.44 68.15
C LYS A 650 76.52 8.75 68.89
N LEU A 651 75.67 9.77 68.84
CA LEU A 651 75.88 11.04 69.54
C LEU A 651 75.73 10.91 71.06
N ALA A 652 74.76 10.14 71.54
CA ALA A 652 74.54 9.87 72.95
C ALA A 652 75.69 9.06 73.56
N GLN A 653 76.21 8.05 72.83
CA GLN A 653 77.43 7.34 73.26
C GLN A 653 78.61 8.31 73.36
N ARG A 654 78.87 9.14 72.33
CA ARG A 654 79.99 10.09 72.37
C ARG A 654 79.83 11.19 73.44
N LEU A 655 78.59 11.58 73.75
CA LEU A 655 78.30 12.48 74.86
C LEU A 655 78.60 11.79 76.20
N GLN A 656 78.18 10.53 76.39
CA GLN A 656 78.51 9.74 77.58
C GLN A 656 80.04 9.55 77.71
N ASP A 657 80.73 9.16 76.63
CA ASP A 657 82.19 9.01 76.61
C ASP A 657 82.90 10.32 77.02
N ALA A 658 82.37 11.47 76.58
CA ALA A 658 82.87 12.79 76.95
C ALA A 658 82.52 13.19 78.39
N GLU A 659 81.31 12.89 78.87
CA GLU A 659 80.87 13.14 80.26
C GLU A 659 81.69 12.29 81.25
N GLU A 660 81.91 11.00 80.98
CA GLU A 660 82.81 10.13 81.74
C GLU A 660 84.25 10.66 81.73
N HIS A 661 84.71 11.22 80.61
CA HIS A 661 86.02 11.88 80.53
C HIS A 661 86.06 13.20 81.33
N VAL A 662 84.98 14.01 81.35
CA VAL A 662 84.85 15.19 82.22
C VAL A 662 84.93 14.78 83.69
N GLU A 663 84.23 13.72 84.10
CA GLU A 663 84.27 13.22 85.48
C GLU A 663 85.67 12.70 85.86
N ALA A 664 86.31 11.93 84.99
CA ALA A 664 87.67 11.42 85.22
C ALA A 664 88.71 12.55 85.35
N VAL A 665 88.64 13.58 84.50
CA VAL A 665 89.55 14.74 84.58
C VAL A 665 89.20 15.61 85.80
N ASN A 666 87.93 15.80 86.15
CA ASN A 666 87.53 16.51 87.37
C ASN A 666 88.03 15.79 88.64
N ALA A 667 87.91 14.46 88.69
CA ALA A 667 88.45 13.65 89.79
C ALA A 667 89.99 13.78 89.88
N LYS A 668 90.69 13.78 88.73
CA LYS A 668 92.14 14.06 88.67
C LYS A 668 92.45 15.47 89.19
N CYS A 669 91.77 16.51 88.72
CA CYS A 669 91.94 17.90 89.17
C CYS A 669 91.67 18.06 90.68
N ALA A 670 90.63 17.45 91.22
CA ALA A 670 90.35 17.45 92.66
C ALA A 670 91.42 16.70 93.48
N SER A 671 92.01 15.64 92.94
CA SER A 671 93.16 14.98 93.57
C SER A 671 94.42 15.86 93.54
N LEU A 672 94.65 16.58 92.44
CA LEU A 672 95.77 17.51 92.27
C LEU A 672 95.64 18.71 93.23
N GLU A 673 94.46 19.32 93.35
CA GLU A 673 94.19 20.39 94.32
C GLU A 673 94.43 19.91 95.77
N LYS A 674 94.03 18.68 96.13
CA LYS A 674 94.39 18.08 97.43
C LYS A 674 95.91 17.91 97.62
N THR A 675 96.65 17.45 96.61
CA THR A 675 98.12 17.34 96.72
C THR A 675 98.82 18.70 96.78
N LYS A 676 98.31 19.71 96.05
CA LYS A 676 98.77 21.10 96.14
C LYS A 676 98.56 21.66 97.53
N GLN A 677 97.38 21.47 98.11
CA GLN A 677 97.09 21.90 99.49
C GLN A 677 98.06 21.25 100.49
N ARG A 678 98.31 19.94 100.35
CA ARG A 678 99.26 19.21 101.21
C ARG A 678 100.69 19.73 101.10
N LEU A 679 101.18 19.96 99.88
CA LEU A 679 102.51 20.53 99.63
C LEU A 679 102.64 21.99 100.12
N GLN A 680 101.58 22.80 100.03
CA GLN A 680 101.58 24.14 100.62
C GLN A 680 101.72 24.09 102.15
N ASN A 681 101.00 23.18 102.82
CA ASN A 681 101.16 22.98 104.26
C ASN A 681 102.57 22.47 104.60
N GLU A 682 103.15 21.55 103.81
CA GLU A 682 104.53 21.08 103.99
C GLU A 682 105.57 22.23 103.86
N VAL A 683 105.36 23.17 102.92
CA VAL A 683 106.19 24.38 102.82
C VAL A 683 106.01 25.29 104.05
N GLU A 684 104.78 25.52 104.51
CA GLU A 684 104.51 26.35 105.69
C GLU A 684 105.13 25.75 106.98
N ASP A 685 105.02 24.43 107.18
CA ASP A 685 105.66 23.73 108.31
C ASP A 685 107.20 23.80 108.23
N LEU A 686 107.79 23.61 107.05
CA LEU A 686 109.24 23.76 106.84
C LEU A 686 109.72 25.21 107.08
N MET A 687 108.94 26.21 106.68
CA MET A 687 109.24 27.61 107.00
C MET A 687 109.20 27.86 108.51
N ILE A 688 108.22 27.30 109.23
CA ILE A 688 108.13 27.38 110.69
C ILE A 688 109.34 26.71 111.37
N ASP A 689 109.82 25.57 110.87
CA ASP A 689 111.02 24.92 111.41
C ASP A 689 112.31 25.68 111.08
N VAL A 690 112.40 26.36 109.94
CA VAL A 690 113.48 27.33 109.65
C VAL A 690 113.42 28.53 110.62
N GLU A 691 112.24 29.08 110.93
CA GLU A 691 112.09 30.13 111.93
C GLU A 691 112.48 29.65 113.34
N ARG A 692 112.10 28.43 113.73
CA ARG A 692 112.50 27.80 115.00
C ARG A 692 114.02 27.57 115.08
N ALA A 693 114.66 27.11 114.00
CA ALA A 693 116.11 26.94 113.95
C ALA A 693 116.85 28.28 114.10
N ASN A 694 116.37 29.33 113.43
CA ASN A 694 116.89 30.69 113.58
C ASN A 694 116.69 31.23 115.02
N ALA A 695 115.53 30.99 115.63
CA ALA A 695 115.26 31.34 117.02
C ALA A 695 116.14 30.58 118.02
N ALA A 696 116.44 29.29 117.77
CA ALA A 696 117.36 28.49 118.57
C ALA A 696 118.80 29.01 118.46
N CYS A 697 119.26 29.41 117.27
CA CYS A 697 120.55 30.07 117.09
C CYS A 697 120.63 31.40 117.87
N ALA A 698 119.58 32.23 117.81
CA ALA A 698 119.49 33.46 118.60
C ALA A 698 119.46 33.21 120.12
N ALA A 699 118.91 32.08 120.57
CA ALA A 699 118.91 31.67 121.98
C ALA A 699 120.29 31.18 122.45
N LEU A 700 121.05 30.49 121.59
CA LEU A 700 122.44 30.10 121.84
C LEU A 700 123.36 31.34 121.92
N ASP A 701 123.21 32.28 120.99
CA ASP A 701 123.95 33.55 121.00
C ASP A 701 123.67 34.39 122.28
N LYS A 702 122.43 34.31 122.81
CA LYS A 702 122.09 34.86 124.13
C LYS A 702 122.73 34.12 125.30
N LYS A 703 122.94 32.81 125.22
CA LYS A 703 123.65 32.03 126.26
C LYS A 703 125.15 32.33 126.26
N GLN A 704 125.78 32.44 125.08
CA GLN A 704 127.17 32.87 124.93
C GLN A 704 127.40 34.20 125.67
N LYS A 705 126.60 35.22 125.34
CA LYS A 705 126.64 36.58 125.92
C LYS A 705 126.31 36.67 127.42
N ASN A 706 125.85 35.59 128.05
CA ASN A 706 125.67 35.48 129.50
C ASN A 706 126.81 34.72 130.18
N PHE A 707 127.49 33.80 129.49
CA PHE A 707 128.68 33.11 130.02
C PHE A 707 129.85 34.10 130.18
N ASP A 708 130.03 34.97 129.19
CA ASP A 708 131.05 36.04 129.16
C ASP A 708 130.86 37.16 130.21
N LYS A 709 129.86 37.06 131.10
CA LYS A 709 129.52 38.09 132.09
C LYS A 709 129.64 37.68 133.56
N VAL A 710 130.08 36.45 133.84
CA VAL A 710 130.01 35.86 135.21
C VAL A 710 131.40 35.61 135.84
N SER A 711 132.50 35.85 135.12
CA SER A 711 133.87 35.74 135.68
C SER A 711 134.69 37.02 135.53
N TRP A 712 135.67 37.20 136.43
CA TRP A 712 136.58 38.34 136.58
C TRP A 712 136.05 39.60 137.32
N ALA A 713 135.78 39.41 138.62
CA ALA A 713 135.90 40.44 139.65
C ALA A 713 136.80 39.91 140.79
N PRO A 714 137.67 40.73 141.42
CA PRO A 714 138.69 40.24 142.35
C PRO A 714 138.26 40.25 143.83
N ALA A 715 138.77 39.30 144.62
CA ALA A 715 138.77 39.37 146.08
C ALA A 715 139.91 38.52 146.69
N LEU A 716 141.10 39.10 146.87
CA LEU A 716 142.14 38.52 147.73
C LEU A 716 141.93 39.02 149.17
N CYS A 717 141.11 38.31 149.96
CA CYS A 717 141.08 38.45 151.42
C CYS A 717 140.20 37.37 152.10
N PHE A 718 140.79 36.57 153.00
CA PHE A 718 140.16 35.80 154.11
C PHE A 718 139.02 34.82 153.73
N LEU A 719 139.09 33.49 153.99
CA LEU A 719 139.66 32.78 155.14
C LEU A 719 139.85 31.26 154.90
N SER A 720 140.88 30.71 155.54
CA SER A 720 141.12 29.27 155.87
C SER A 720 141.42 28.23 154.77
N ARG A 721 142.37 27.28 154.96
CA ARG A 721 143.65 27.29 155.74
C ARG A 721 144.47 25.99 155.50
N THR A 722 145.43 26.02 154.58
CA THR A 722 146.68 25.22 154.51
C THR A 722 147.50 25.76 153.37
#